data_AF-A0A9D8BP34-F1
#
_entry.id   AF-A0A9D8BP34-F1
#
_cell.length_a   1.000
_cell.length_b   1.000
_cell.length_c   1.000
_cell.angle_alpha   90.00
_cell.angle_beta   90.00
_cell.angle_gamma   90.00
#
_symmetry.space_group_name_H-M   'P 1'
#
loop_
_entity.id
_entity.type
_entity.pdbx_description
1 polymer ?
#
loop_
_entity_poly.entity_id
_entity_poly.type
_entity_poly.pdbx_seq_one_letter_code
_entity_poly.pdbx_strand_id
1 'polypeptide(L)'
;WAYAADTETLDSGLTFTISANTDPNNGVTIDSNRYIDIVPVANYFGQSDVTIRVTDPGGLSATDTFHVTVIQLCDDAPIAYDDVYSTPINTTLNVTTVANGVLQAGTDDLNRESGTTLTAVRIGTGIVNPSHGTLNTFNSNGTFNYTPNSGYSGSDVFTYKARSSGGVCGASVLDSAPANVTISINNTAPTLTTPLPDKTLNEDAYLNNTTNLWSYFQDAETADSGLTYTISNNTDTRNGVSIDTNQYIDIYPVANYFGVSQVTVRATDPGGLYVEDTFQVTVNQRCDDAPVAVNDSYTAMQNNALVVAAPGVRANDSNPEAGTDSLIMAEKLTNPSSGTVSPFNADGSFTYTPATGFTGTVTFTYRLKNTCSTFSPPTAIYSNTATVTITVGPCTLPVRIYNGSGTFVQCYNNIQSAINYASMADGYRIDVDPGTYTENISFPTNYNKTITVQSTGTYSNTTISGANNGRTVTFNPSTDTVTFNRFKVVNGRATSGDGAGIYINDAPVAINNCYVYNNTASTGRGGGIAVNSTKATTITGTSVVDNFATAHTASDGMYVAGSGKVTVSNSLIDGWTQGPSCLLPGTKIQLPNGELKSIEEVKTGDKVMSVTADNEVAEAEVTQTFFHPQQEGYLIMETEDGEILKVTGNHPINNGKDYVEASTLKVGDEVLVLDSKEAMQVAPKKIVRIDKDDSFVSVYNLEVEPHHTYIADGIVVHNKRLDEIVVQQEGGGF
;
A
#
# COMPACT_ATOMS: atom_id res chain seq x y z
N TRP A 1 -47.53 10.54 -110.87
CA TRP A 1 -46.91 10.26 -112.18
C TRP A 1 -47.68 9.22 -113.01
N ALA A 2 -48.23 8.13 -112.45
CA ALA A 2 -48.96 7.11 -113.24
C ALA A 2 -50.29 7.52 -113.93
N TYR A 3 -50.68 8.81 -113.87
CA TYR A 3 -52.04 9.25 -114.21
C TYR A 3 -52.12 10.48 -115.14
N ALA A 4 -50.99 10.98 -115.67
CA ALA A 4 -50.96 12.06 -116.66
C ALA A 4 -49.84 11.81 -117.69
N ALA A 5 -50.14 11.97 -118.97
CA ALA A 5 -49.20 11.85 -120.08
C ALA A 5 -49.55 12.85 -121.18
N ASP A 6 -48.55 13.31 -121.91
CA ASP A 6 -48.68 14.15 -123.10
C ASP A 6 -47.95 13.48 -124.27
N THR A 7 -48.55 13.47 -125.46
CA THR A 7 -48.00 12.70 -126.59
C THR A 7 -46.79 13.41 -127.19
N GLU A 8 -46.76 14.74 -127.07
CA GLU A 8 -45.76 15.63 -127.65
C GLU A 8 -44.66 16.04 -126.65
N THR A 9 -44.91 15.97 -125.34
CA THR A 9 -43.97 16.37 -124.28
C THR A 9 -43.59 15.21 -123.37
N LEU A 10 -42.29 14.99 -123.15
CA LEU A 10 -41.80 14.08 -122.12
C LEU A 10 -42.30 14.49 -120.72
N ASP A 11 -42.61 13.52 -119.86
CA ASP A 11 -43.10 13.74 -118.49
C ASP A 11 -42.26 14.71 -117.66
N SER A 12 -40.95 14.82 -117.91
CA SER A 12 -40.05 15.77 -117.23
C SER A 12 -40.30 17.22 -117.61
N GLY A 13 -40.98 17.48 -118.74
CA GLY A 13 -41.36 18.81 -119.22
C GLY A 13 -42.74 19.28 -118.76
N LEU A 14 -43.52 18.41 -118.09
CA LEU A 14 -44.85 18.75 -117.59
C LEU A 14 -44.79 19.43 -116.23
N THR A 15 -45.53 20.52 -116.09
CA THR A 15 -45.65 21.26 -114.82
C THR A 15 -46.96 20.90 -114.12
N PHE A 16 -46.88 20.41 -112.88
CA PHE A 16 -48.03 20.07 -112.04
C PHE A 16 -48.28 21.19 -111.03
N THR A 17 -49.52 21.64 -110.93
CA THR A 17 -49.95 22.66 -109.98
C THR A 17 -51.28 22.27 -109.35
N ILE A 18 -51.53 22.70 -108.12
CA ILE A 18 -52.86 22.61 -107.53
C ILE A 18 -53.66 23.80 -108.06
N SER A 19 -54.64 23.54 -108.92
CA SER A 19 -55.47 24.59 -109.51
C SER A 19 -56.69 24.96 -108.64
N ALA A 20 -57.16 24.03 -107.82
CA ALA A 20 -58.19 24.29 -106.82
C ALA A 20 -58.04 23.34 -105.63
N ASN A 21 -58.36 23.83 -104.44
CA ASN A 21 -58.53 23.02 -103.24
C ASN A 21 -59.72 23.60 -102.51
N THR A 22 -60.81 22.84 -102.40
CA THR A 22 -62.06 23.37 -101.80
C THR A 22 -61.90 23.66 -100.31
N ASP A 23 -60.89 23.10 -99.65
CA ASP A 23 -60.55 23.46 -98.27
C ASP A 23 -59.03 23.38 -98.04
N PRO A 24 -58.33 24.52 -97.98
CA PRO A 24 -56.88 24.53 -97.78
C PRO A 24 -56.45 24.02 -96.39
N ASN A 25 -57.37 23.81 -95.44
CA ASN A 25 -57.02 23.28 -94.13
C ASN A 25 -56.64 21.79 -94.14
N ASN A 26 -56.89 21.06 -95.24
CA ASN A 26 -56.32 19.73 -95.46
C ASN A 26 -54.79 19.75 -95.69
N GLY A 27 -54.21 20.94 -95.91
CA GLY A 27 -52.78 21.18 -96.12
C GLY A 27 -52.16 20.35 -97.24
N VAL A 28 -52.78 20.38 -98.42
CA VAL A 28 -52.29 19.66 -99.60
C VAL A 28 -51.21 20.46 -100.33
N THR A 29 -50.06 19.84 -100.58
CA THR A 29 -48.94 20.42 -101.35
C THR A 29 -48.43 19.42 -102.39
N ILE A 30 -47.72 19.93 -103.42
CA ILE A 30 -46.95 19.10 -104.34
C ILE A 30 -45.47 19.34 -104.07
N ASP A 31 -44.72 18.29 -103.73
CA ASP A 31 -43.29 18.40 -103.46
C ASP A 31 -42.46 18.52 -104.75
N SER A 32 -41.15 18.76 -104.61
CA SER A 32 -40.23 18.87 -105.76
C SER A 32 -40.07 17.57 -106.55
N ASN A 33 -40.43 16.43 -105.95
CA ASN A 33 -40.45 15.12 -106.61
C ASN A 33 -41.81 14.82 -107.27
N ARG A 34 -42.78 15.74 -107.17
CA ARG A 34 -44.13 15.66 -107.72
C ARG A 34 -45.03 14.63 -107.02
N TYR A 35 -44.78 14.37 -105.73
CA TYR A 35 -45.72 13.71 -104.82
C TYR A 35 -46.71 14.72 -104.24
N ILE A 36 -47.91 14.23 -103.91
CA ILE A 36 -48.92 14.99 -103.20
C ILE A 36 -48.77 14.67 -101.72
N ASP A 37 -48.37 15.66 -100.93
CA ASP A 37 -48.33 15.58 -99.47
C ASP A 37 -49.62 16.18 -98.90
N ILE A 38 -50.19 15.51 -97.90
CA ILE A 38 -51.41 15.95 -97.22
C ILE A 38 -51.09 16.06 -95.74
N VAL A 39 -51.01 17.30 -95.24
CA VAL A 39 -50.74 17.60 -93.83
C VAL A 39 -51.84 18.52 -93.30
N PRO A 40 -52.93 17.95 -92.76
CA PRO A 40 -54.02 18.76 -92.24
C PRO A 40 -53.57 19.74 -91.16
N VAL A 41 -54.14 20.93 -91.15
CA VAL A 41 -54.00 21.88 -90.04
C VAL A 41 -54.47 21.18 -88.76
N ALA A 42 -53.78 21.43 -87.65
CA ALA A 42 -54.13 20.84 -86.36
C ALA A 42 -55.64 21.01 -86.06
N ASN A 43 -56.29 19.93 -85.67
CA ASN A 43 -57.74 19.85 -85.40
C ASN A 43 -58.66 20.04 -86.62
N TYR A 44 -58.13 19.96 -87.85
CA TYR A 44 -58.98 19.95 -89.04
C TYR A 44 -59.65 18.59 -89.22
N PHE A 45 -60.98 18.61 -89.34
CA PHE A 45 -61.79 17.46 -89.74
C PHE A 45 -62.70 17.91 -90.87
N GLY A 46 -62.75 17.13 -91.95
CA GLY A 46 -63.49 17.58 -93.11
C GLY A 46 -63.18 16.79 -94.36
N GLN A 47 -63.91 17.16 -95.40
CA GLN A 47 -63.73 16.65 -96.74
C GLN A 47 -63.34 17.80 -97.66
N SER A 48 -62.52 17.48 -98.65
CA SER A 48 -62.02 18.46 -99.60
C SER A 48 -61.75 17.80 -100.94
N ASP A 49 -62.04 18.56 -101.99
CA ASP A 49 -61.79 18.18 -103.36
C ASP A 49 -60.57 18.98 -103.83
N VAL A 50 -59.55 18.27 -104.29
CA VAL A 50 -58.31 18.86 -104.77
C VAL A 50 -58.21 18.63 -106.27
N THR A 51 -58.21 19.71 -107.04
CA THR A 51 -58.04 19.68 -108.48
C THR A 51 -56.60 19.99 -108.86
N ILE A 52 -55.94 19.03 -109.50
CA ILE A 52 -54.59 19.16 -110.04
C ILE A 52 -54.66 19.57 -111.50
N ARG A 53 -53.83 20.52 -111.90
CA ARG A 53 -53.60 20.92 -113.28
C ARG A 53 -52.22 20.50 -113.73
N VAL A 54 -52.15 19.82 -114.86
CA VAL A 54 -50.90 19.53 -115.59
C VAL A 54 -50.85 20.43 -116.82
N THR A 55 -49.72 21.10 -117.05
CA THR A 55 -49.51 22.03 -118.18
C THR A 55 -48.25 21.65 -118.94
N ASP A 56 -48.31 21.62 -120.27
CA ASP A 56 -47.17 21.41 -121.15
C ASP A 56 -46.34 22.71 -121.33
N PRO A 57 -45.12 22.65 -121.91
CA PRO A 57 -44.32 23.84 -122.21
C PRO A 57 -44.95 24.79 -123.25
N GLY A 58 -45.93 24.30 -124.02
CA GLY A 58 -46.71 25.09 -124.98
C GLY A 58 -47.85 25.91 -124.33
N GLY A 59 -48.15 25.65 -123.06
CA GLY A 59 -49.18 26.32 -122.26
C GLY A 59 -50.56 25.65 -122.28
N LEU A 60 -50.72 24.49 -122.93
CA LEU A 60 -51.96 23.71 -122.91
C LEU A 60 -52.01 22.86 -121.63
N SER A 61 -53.22 22.61 -121.11
CA SER A 61 -53.37 21.94 -119.81
C SER A 61 -54.56 20.99 -119.71
N ALA A 62 -54.42 19.95 -118.89
CA ALA A 62 -55.49 19.09 -118.43
C ALA A 62 -55.65 19.18 -116.89
N THR A 63 -56.83 18.85 -116.37
CA THR A 63 -57.10 18.86 -114.93
C THR A 63 -57.82 17.59 -114.47
N ASP A 64 -57.55 17.13 -113.25
CA ASP A 64 -58.26 16.04 -112.58
C ASP A 64 -58.50 16.36 -111.10
N THR A 65 -59.55 15.82 -110.50
CA THR A 65 -59.96 16.12 -109.11
C THR A 65 -60.05 14.85 -108.27
N PHE A 66 -59.45 14.84 -107.08
CA PHE A 66 -59.55 13.75 -106.10
C PHE A 66 -60.07 14.23 -104.74
N HIS A 67 -60.61 13.29 -103.95
CA HIS A 67 -61.24 13.55 -102.66
C HIS A 67 -60.33 13.21 -101.49
N VAL A 68 -60.18 14.11 -100.53
CA VAL A 68 -59.46 13.91 -99.26
C VAL A 68 -60.45 13.98 -98.11
N THR A 69 -60.46 12.97 -97.24
CA THR A 69 -61.24 12.97 -95.99
C THR A 69 -60.30 12.86 -94.80
N VAL A 70 -60.37 13.82 -93.88
CA VAL A 70 -59.63 13.83 -92.61
C VAL A 70 -60.59 13.48 -91.47
N ILE A 71 -60.32 12.37 -90.78
CA ILE A 71 -61.19 11.82 -89.72
C ILE A 71 -60.66 12.14 -88.31
N GLN A 72 -61.58 12.24 -87.36
CA GLN A 72 -61.28 12.38 -85.92
C GLN A 72 -60.97 11.01 -85.30
N LEU A 73 -59.92 10.90 -84.48
CA LEU A 73 -59.66 9.71 -83.65
C LEU A 73 -60.61 9.68 -82.44
N CYS A 74 -61.07 8.48 -82.06
CA CYS A 74 -61.89 8.28 -80.86
C CYS A 74 -61.01 8.31 -79.59
N ASP A 75 -61.56 8.77 -78.46
CA ASP A 75 -60.90 8.82 -77.14
C ASP A 75 -60.37 7.44 -76.71
N ASP A 76 -59.09 7.40 -76.32
CA ASP A 76 -58.44 6.23 -75.71
C ASP A 76 -58.10 6.45 -74.23
N ALA A 77 -57.64 5.39 -73.56
CA ALA A 77 -57.34 5.49 -72.14
C ALA A 77 -56.00 6.21 -71.94
N PRO A 78 -55.91 7.19 -71.02
CA PRO A 78 -54.67 7.91 -70.79
C PRO A 78 -53.58 6.97 -70.25
N ILE A 79 -52.32 7.35 -70.44
CA ILE A 79 -51.16 6.66 -69.85
C ILE A 79 -50.60 7.54 -68.73
N ALA A 80 -50.56 7.03 -67.50
CA ALA A 80 -49.91 7.68 -66.37
C ALA A 80 -48.51 7.08 -66.14
N TYR A 81 -47.52 7.92 -65.85
CA TYR A 81 -46.15 7.53 -65.54
C TYR A 81 -45.84 7.67 -64.04
N ASP A 82 -44.86 6.91 -63.56
CA ASP A 82 -44.42 6.95 -62.16
C ASP A 82 -43.73 8.29 -61.85
N ASP A 83 -44.08 8.89 -60.71
CA ASP A 83 -43.55 10.16 -60.21
C ASP A 83 -42.61 9.94 -59.02
N VAL A 84 -41.63 10.83 -58.86
CA VAL A 84 -40.67 10.78 -57.75
C VAL A 84 -40.55 12.14 -57.08
N TYR A 85 -40.65 12.15 -55.76
CA TYR A 85 -40.51 13.34 -54.91
C TYR A 85 -39.59 13.06 -53.73
N SER A 86 -39.14 14.12 -53.05
CA SER A 86 -38.42 14.00 -51.78
C SER A 86 -38.84 15.08 -50.80
N THR A 87 -38.67 14.80 -49.52
CA THR A 87 -38.90 15.76 -48.44
C THR A 87 -38.01 15.45 -47.25
N PRO A 88 -37.59 16.44 -46.45
CA PRO A 88 -36.94 16.17 -45.17
C PRO A 88 -37.86 15.44 -44.19
N ILE A 89 -37.28 14.71 -43.24
CA ILE A 89 -38.02 14.11 -42.13
C ILE A 89 -38.88 15.15 -41.41
N ASN A 90 -40.04 14.73 -40.89
CA ASN A 90 -40.99 15.60 -40.19
C ASN A 90 -41.49 16.83 -40.97
N THR A 91 -41.15 16.95 -42.27
CA THR A 91 -41.53 18.08 -43.11
C THR A 91 -42.64 17.66 -44.05
N THR A 92 -43.67 18.50 -44.17
CA THR A 92 -44.78 18.25 -45.11
C THR A 92 -44.35 18.64 -46.53
N LEU A 93 -44.41 17.69 -47.45
CA LEU A 93 -44.27 17.93 -48.88
C LEU A 93 -45.55 18.59 -49.41
N ASN A 94 -45.42 19.80 -49.94
CA ASN A 94 -46.53 20.55 -50.52
C ASN A 94 -46.30 20.73 -52.02
N VAL A 95 -47.01 19.96 -52.85
CA VAL A 95 -46.99 20.07 -54.30
C VAL A 95 -48.21 20.89 -54.72
N THR A 96 -48.03 22.19 -54.87
CA THR A 96 -49.15 23.16 -55.02
C THR A 96 -49.41 23.60 -56.45
N THR A 97 -48.50 23.33 -57.39
CA THR A 97 -48.61 23.72 -58.79
C THR A 97 -48.80 22.50 -59.68
N VAL A 98 -49.69 22.61 -60.67
CA VAL A 98 -49.96 21.53 -61.63
C VAL A 98 -48.71 21.12 -62.40
N ALA A 99 -47.79 22.06 -62.68
CA ALA A 99 -46.53 21.78 -63.35
C ALA A 99 -45.60 20.83 -62.58
N ASN A 100 -45.77 20.71 -61.26
CA ASN A 100 -45.00 19.82 -60.39
C ASN A 100 -45.87 18.67 -59.84
N GLY A 101 -47.16 18.63 -60.17
CA GLY A 101 -48.09 17.59 -59.75
C GLY A 101 -47.97 16.33 -60.58
N VAL A 102 -48.72 15.29 -60.19
CA VAL A 102 -48.71 13.96 -60.83
C VAL A 102 -49.40 13.91 -62.20
N LEU A 103 -49.74 15.06 -62.78
CA LEU A 103 -50.30 15.16 -64.13
C LEU A 103 -49.52 16.22 -64.90
N GLN A 104 -48.19 16.08 -64.89
CA GLN A 104 -47.31 17.08 -65.48
C GLN A 104 -47.72 17.30 -66.95
N ALA A 105 -47.81 18.57 -67.36
CA ALA A 105 -48.39 18.94 -68.65
C ALA A 105 -47.60 18.34 -69.82
N GLY A 106 -48.10 17.25 -70.39
CA GLY A 106 -47.57 16.60 -71.59
C GLY A 106 -46.74 15.34 -71.36
N THR A 107 -46.70 14.77 -70.15
CA THR A 107 -46.13 13.42 -69.92
C THR A 107 -47.21 12.35 -69.96
N ASP A 108 -48.29 12.59 -69.25
CA ASP A 108 -49.37 11.63 -69.09
C ASP A 108 -50.40 11.85 -70.21
N ASP A 109 -50.49 10.88 -71.12
CA ASP A 109 -51.31 10.90 -72.35
C ASP A 109 -50.82 11.88 -73.45
N LEU A 110 -49.79 11.45 -74.19
CA LEU A 110 -49.13 12.20 -75.27
C LEU A 110 -50.00 12.39 -76.53
N ASN A 111 -51.00 11.54 -76.73
CA ASN A 111 -51.90 11.56 -77.89
C ASN A 111 -53.29 12.16 -77.57
N ARG A 112 -53.41 12.82 -76.42
CA ARG A 112 -54.66 13.41 -75.91
C ARG A 112 -55.49 14.09 -76.99
N GLU A 113 -56.75 13.67 -77.08
CA GLU A 113 -57.71 14.17 -78.04
C GLU A 113 -58.11 15.62 -77.76
N SER A 114 -58.36 16.35 -78.84
CA SER A 114 -58.83 17.74 -78.75
C SER A 114 -60.20 17.80 -78.10
N GLY A 115 -60.29 18.52 -76.97
CA GLY A 115 -61.54 18.70 -76.21
C GLY A 115 -61.68 17.81 -74.97
N THR A 116 -60.73 16.91 -74.69
CA THR A 116 -60.69 16.14 -73.44
C THR A 116 -59.85 16.86 -72.37
N THR A 117 -60.13 16.56 -71.10
CA THR A 117 -59.37 17.05 -69.94
C THR A 117 -58.88 15.87 -69.10
N LEU A 118 -57.69 16.01 -68.51
CA LEU A 118 -57.12 15.01 -67.61
C LEU A 118 -57.33 15.41 -66.15
N THR A 119 -57.76 14.45 -65.34
CA THR A 119 -57.87 14.60 -63.89
C THR A 119 -57.19 13.47 -63.15
N ALA A 120 -56.59 13.77 -62.00
CA ALA A 120 -55.91 12.79 -61.17
C ALA A 120 -56.93 12.16 -60.24
N VAL A 121 -57.03 10.84 -60.23
CA VAL A 121 -58.02 10.12 -59.44
C VAL A 121 -57.38 9.00 -58.64
N ARG A 122 -57.92 8.76 -57.45
CA ARG A 122 -57.52 7.65 -56.57
C ARG A 122 -58.70 6.73 -56.31
N ILE A 123 -59.27 6.20 -57.40
CA ILE A 123 -60.41 5.27 -57.32
C ILE A 123 -60.15 3.97 -58.10
N GLY A 124 -60.81 2.89 -57.69
CA GLY A 124 -60.74 1.58 -58.34
C GLY A 124 -59.62 0.66 -57.81
N THR A 125 -59.39 -0.44 -58.52
CA THR A 125 -58.39 -1.47 -58.17
C THR A 125 -56.96 -0.97 -58.44
N GLY A 126 -56.02 -1.31 -57.54
CA GLY A 126 -54.61 -0.94 -57.65
C GLY A 126 -54.23 0.39 -56.98
N ILE A 127 -55.16 1.04 -56.27
CA ILE A 127 -54.88 2.24 -55.46
C ILE A 127 -54.24 1.83 -54.12
N VAL A 128 -53.06 2.36 -53.85
CA VAL A 128 -52.29 2.18 -52.61
C VAL A 128 -52.19 3.53 -51.91
N ASN A 129 -52.43 3.54 -50.59
CA ASN A 129 -52.19 4.69 -49.73
C ASN A 129 -50.74 4.66 -49.20
N PRO A 130 -50.16 5.83 -48.88
CA PRO A 130 -48.88 5.87 -48.19
C PRO A 130 -48.96 5.08 -46.87
N SER A 131 -47.93 4.27 -46.58
CA SER A 131 -47.87 3.47 -45.35
C SER A 131 -47.12 4.19 -44.22
N HIS A 132 -46.31 5.19 -44.57
CA HIS A 132 -45.42 5.90 -43.65
C HIS A 132 -45.67 7.41 -43.65
N GLY A 133 -46.86 7.83 -44.06
CA GLY A 133 -47.33 9.19 -44.02
C GLY A 133 -48.80 9.29 -44.35
N THR A 134 -49.30 10.51 -44.34
CA THR A 134 -50.68 10.85 -44.65
C THR A 134 -50.72 11.75 -45.87
N LEU A 135 -51.47 11.33 -46.88
CA LEU A 135 -51.82 12.18 -48.01
C LEU A 135 -52.98 13.09 -47.58
N ASN A 136 -52.66 14.30 -47.09
CA ASN A 136 -53.64 15.21 -46.51
C ASN A 136 -54.62 15.76 -47.55
N THR A 137 -54.12 16.01 -48.76
CA THR A 137 -54.91 16.46 -49.89
C THR A 137 -54.40 15.79 -51.16
N PHE A 138 -55.33 15.45 -52.05
CA PHE A 138 -55.03 14.99 -53.40
C PHE A 138 -56.10 15.57 -54.33
N ASN A 139 -55.71 16.57 -55.11
CA ASN A 139 -56.63 17.34 -55.94
C ASN A 139 -56.74 16.73 -57.33
N SER A 140 -57.89 16.91 -57.97
CA SER A 140 -58.14 16.41 -59.32
C SER A 140 -57.22 17.01 -60.39
N ASN A 141 -56.50 18.09 -60.09
CA ASN A 141 -55.50 18.68 -60.98
C ASN A 141 -54.08 18.12 -60.77
N GLY A 142 -53.93 17.06 -59.97
CA GLY A 142 -52.64 16.39 -59.72
C GLY A 142 -51.79 17.01 -58.61
N THR A 143 -52.26 18.08 -57.96
CA THR A 143 -51.57 18.68 -56.80
C THR A 143 -51.91 17.92 -55.51
N PHE A 144 -50.97 17.84 -54.57
CA PHE A 144 -51.15 17.06 -53.35
C PHE A 144 -50.28 17.55 -52.19
N ASN A 145 -50.71 17.26 -50.96
CA ASN A 145 -49.90 17.47 -49.75
C ASN A 145 -49.70 16.13 -49.04
N TYR A 146 -48.44 15.80 -48.75
CA TYR A 146 -48.05 14.60 -48.05
C TYR A 146 -47.28 14.96 -46.78
N THR A 147 -47.73 14.46 -45.62
CA THR A 147 -47.02 14.59 -44.35
C THR A 147 -46.51 13.21 -43.93
N PRO A 148 -45.18 13.00 -43.83
CA PRO A 148 -44.65 11.74 -43.31
C PRO A 148 -45.05 11.55 -41.85
N ASN A 149 -45.14 10.29 -41.41
CA ASN A 149 -45.29 9.97 -40.00
C ASN A 149 -44.10 10.54 -39.23
N SER A 150 -44.35 11.08 -38.05
CA SER A 150 -43.29 11.69 -37.25
C SER A 150 -42.16 10.69 -36.98
N GLY A 151 -40.91 11.11 -37.21
CA GLY A 151 -39.72 10.28 -37.03
C GLY A 151 -39.42 9.30 -38.16
N TYR A 152 -40.25 9.21 -39.21
CA TYR A 152 -39.98 8.29 -40.32
C TYR A 152 -38.96 8.84 -41.31
N SER A 153 -37.92 8.06 -41.61
CA SER A 153 -37.04 8.24 -42.77
C SER A 153 -37.05 6.97 -43.63
N GLY A 154 -36.92 7.14 -44.94
CA GLY A 154 -37.08 6.04 -45.90
C GLY A 154 -37.98 6.42 -47.07
N SER A 155 -38.43 5.42 -47.82
CA SER A 155 -39.29 5.63 -48.98
C SER A 155 -40.75 5.30 -48.66
N ASP A 156 -41.66 6.17 -49.07
CA ASP A 156 -43.10 5.91 -49.03
C ASP A 156 -43.70 5.97 -50.44
N VAL A 157 -44.79 5.24 -50.65
CA VAL A 157 -45.42 5.10 -51.97
C VAL A 157 -46.92 5.23 -51.87
N PHE A 158 -47.51 5.97 -52.80
CA PHE A 158 -48.94 5.91 -53.08
C PHE A 158 -49.16 5.83 -54.58
N THR A 159 -50.34 5.35 -55.02
CA THR A 159 -50.65 5.29 -56.45
C THR A 159 -51.83 6.20 -56.83
N TYR A 160 -51.85 6.61 -58.09
CA TYR A 160 -52.92 7.37 -58.73
C TYR A 160 -53.20 6.83 -60.14
N LYS A 161 -54.30 7.30 -60.74
CA LYS A 161 -54.61 7.12 -62.15
C LYS A 161 -54.89 8.47 -62.80
N ALA A 162 -54.50 8.61 -64.06
CA ALA A 162 -54.97 9.69 -64.92
C ALA A 162 -56.35 9.31 -65.47
N ARG A 163 -57.27 10.27 -65.51
CA ARG A 163 -58.63 10.09 -66.01
C ARG A 163 -58.93 11.08 -67.12
N SER A 164 -59.32 10.59 -68.30
CA SER A 164 -59.90 11.40 -69.38
C SER A 164 -61.35 11.75 -69.05
N SER A 165 -61.76 12.98 -69.34
CA SER A 165 -63.16 13.41 -69.22
C SER A 165 -64.11 12.70 -70.19
N GLY A 166 -63.59 11.98 -71.19
CA GLY A 166 -64.37 11.34 -72.25
C GLY A 166 -65.12 12.33 -73.12
N GLY A 167 -66.05 11.82 -73.93
CA GLY A 167 -66.99 12.63 -74.71
C GLY A 167 -66.63 12.88 -76.18
N VAL A 168 -65.41 12.51 -76.62
CA VAL A 168 -65.09 12.45 -78.04
C VAL A 168 -65.61 11.12 -78.60
N CYS A 169 -66.37 11.18 -79.72
CA CYS A 169 -66.98 10.02 -80.38
C CYS A 169 -67.89 9.15 -79.49
N GLY A 170 -68.48 9.72 -78.43
CA GLY A 170 -69.38 8.99 -77.52
C GLY A 170 -68.67 8.08 -76.51
N ALA A 171 -67.34 8.19 -76.38
CA ALA A 171 -66.57 7.45 -75.39
C ALA A 171 -66.95 7.85 -73.96
N SER A 172 -67.00 6.85 -73.07
CA SER A 172 -67.17 7.03 -71.63
C SER A 172 -65.84 7.42 -70.98
N VAL A 173 -65.89 7.95 -69.75
CA VAL A 173 -64.69 8.24 -68.93
C VAL A 173 -63.77 7.01 -68.85
N LEU A 174 -62.49 7.20 -69.21
CA LEU A 174 -61.44 6.18 -69.17
C LEU A 174 -60.35 6.53 -68.14
N ASP A 175 -59.87 5.52 -67.42
CA ASP A 175 -58.78 5.62 -66.45
C ASP A 175 -57.52 4.89 -66.97
N SER A 176 -56.35 5.43 -66.66
CA SER A 176 -55.06 4.78 -66.91
C SER A 176 -54.85 3.51 -66.06
N ALA A 177 -53.80 2.75 -66.38
CA ALA A 177 -53.17 1.88 -65.38
C ALA A 177 -52.67 2.72 -64.18
N PRO A 178 -52.63 2.16 -62.95
CA PRO A 178 -52.13 2.91 -61.80
C PRO A 178 -50.63 3.18 -61.93
N ALA A 179 -50.22 4.42 -61.65
CA ALA A 179 -48.84 4.86 -61.57
C ALA A 179 -48.41 5.08 -60.10
N ASN A 180 -47.15 4.84 -59.80
CA ASN A 180 -46.57 5.02 -58.47
C ASN A 180 -46.05 6.44 -58.28
N VAL A 181 -46.33 7.00 -57.11
CA VAL A 181 -45.69 8.20 -56.60
C VAL A 181 -44.78 7.77 -55.47
N THR A 182 -43.47 7.82 -55.71
CA THR A 182 -42.44 7.48 -54.72
C THR A 182 -41.95 8.75 -54.04
N ILE A 183 -41.98 8.77 -52.70
CA ILE A 183 -41.51 9.89 -51.89
C ILE A 183 -40.32 9.40 -51.06
N SER A 184 -39.17 10.06 -51.20
CA SER A 184 -37.98 9.81 -50.36
C SER A 184 -37.94 10.80 -49.20
N ILE A 185 -38.01 10.27 -47.97
CA ILE A 185 -37.92 11.04 -46.72
C ILE A 185 -36.50 10.93 -46.18
N ASN A 186 -35.76 12.04 -46.20
CA ASN A 186 -34.34 12.08 -45.83
C ASN A 186 -34.15 12.65 -44.42
N ASN A 187 -33.28 12.02 -43.62
CA ASN A 187 -32.79 12.55 -42.34
C ASN A 187 -31.26 12.63 -42.39
N THR A 188 -30.66 13.75 -42.00
CA THR A 188 -29.22 13.86 -41.80
C THR A 188 -28.88 13.99 -40.33
N ALA A 189 -27.66 13.62 -39.94
CA ALA A 189 -27.25 13.79 -38.56
C ALA A 189 -26.98 15.27 -38.28
N PRO A 190 -27.17 15.73 -37.01
CA PRO A 190 -26.69 17.03 -36.61
C PRO A 190 -25.20 17.20 -36.92
N THR A 191 -24.78 18.44 -37.10
CA THR A 191 -23.40 18.81 -37.44
C THR A 191 -22.81 19.73 -36.38
N LEU A 192 -21.50 19.62 -36.19
CA LEU A 192 -20.72 20.49 -35.31
C LEU A 192 -20.31 21.75 -36.08
N THR A 193 -20.69 22.93 -35.61
CA THR A 193 -20.32 24.21 -36.24
C THR A 193 -18.90 24.61 -35.88
N THR A 194 -18.52 24.39 -34.62
CA THR A 194 -17.17 24.60 -34.07
C THR A 194 -16.94 23.64 -32.89
N PRO A 195 -15.69 23.24 -32.60
CA PRO A 195 -15.40 22.42 -31.42
C PRO A 195 -15.78 23.11 -30.11
N LEU A 196 -16.27 22.33 -29.16
CA LEU A 196 -16.52 22.76 -27.79
C LEU A 196 -15.22 23.25 -27.15
N PRO A 197 -15.24 24.39 -26.45
CA PRO A 197 -14.04 24.95 -25.86
C PRO A 197 -13.64 24.21 -24.58
N ASP A 198 -12.34 23.93 -24.44
CA ASP A 198 -11.75 23.45 -23.19
C ASP A 198 -12.03 24.41 -22.03
N LYS A 199 -12.14 23.85 -20.82
CA LYS A 199 -12.43 24.58 -19.59
C LYS A 199 -11.32 24.37 -18.57
N THR A 200 -10.97 25.46 -17.91
CA THR A 200 -10.01 25.47 -16.81
C THR A 200 -10.59 26.25 -15.64
N LEU A 201 -10.51 25.66 -14.45
CA LEU A 201 -10.90 26.26 -13.18
C LEU A 201 -9.98 25.75 -12.07
N ASN A 202 -10.02 26.37 -10.90
CA ASN A 202 -9.35 25.82 -9.73
C ASN A 202 -10.28 24.82 -9.03
N GLU A 203 -9.71 23.94 -8.21
CA GLU A 203 -10.51 23.17 -7.26
C GLU A 203 -11.38 24.10 -6.41
N ASP A 204 -12.54 23.57 -5.99
CA ASP A 204 -13.57 24.29 -5.22
C ASP A 204 -14.19 25.54 -5.89
N ALA A 205 -13.82 25.81 -7.15
CA ALA A 205 -14.50 26.78 -8.00
C ALA A 205 -15.60 26.12 -8.84
N TYR A 206 -16.53 26.96 -9.31
CA TYR A 206 -17.68 26.51 -10.11
C TYR A 206 -17.80 27.35 -11.38
N LEU A 207 -18.14 26.69 -12.48
CA LEU A 207 -18.51 27.35 -13.74
C LEU A 207 -19.98 27.02 -14.05
N ASN A 208 -20.86 28.00 -13.83
CA ASN A 208 -22.29 27.90 -14.10
C ASN A 208 -22.61 28.49 -15.48
N ASN A 209 -23.47 27.83 -16.24
CA ASN A 209 -23.89 28.17 -17.59
C ASN A 209 -22.71 28.49 -18.52
N THR A 210 -21.65 27.69 -18.46
CA THR A 210 -20.35 28.04 -19.06
C THR A 210 -20.31 27.90 -20.57
N THR A 211 -21.15 27.04 -21.16
CA THR A 211 -21.19 26.81 -22.60
C THR A 211 -22.63 26.57 -23.04
N ASN A 212 -23.15 27.41 -23.94
CA ASN A 212 -24.45 27.20 -24.58
C ASN A 212 -24.33 26.18 -25.73
N LEU A 213 -24.93 25.00 -25.61
CA LEU A 213 -24.78 23.94 -26.61
C LEU A 213 -25.40 24.28 -27.97
N TRP A 214 -26.45 25.11 -28.02
CA TRP A 214 -27.04 25.57 -29.29
C TRP A 214 -26.08 26.37 -30.16
N SER A 215 -25.03 26.97 -29.59
CA SER A 215 -24.01 27.69 -30.36
C SER A 215 -23.05 26.78 -31.12
N TYR A 216 -23.00 25.49 -30.80
CA TYR A 216 -21.98 24.56 -31.30
C TYR A 216 -22.53 23.43 -32.16
N PHE A 217 -23.81 23.10 -32.02
CA PHE A 217 -24.47 22.05 -32.78
C PHE A 217 -25.63 22.62 -33.57
N GLN A 218 -25.75 22.23 -34.84
CA GLN A 218 -26.84 22.63 -35.71
C GLN A 218 -27.32 21.42 -36.51
N ASP A 219 -28.59 21.42 -36.90
CA ASP A 219 -29.14 20.41 -37.79
C ASP A 219 -29.94 21.09 -38.91
N ALA A 220 -29.82 20.57 -40.14
CA ALA A 220 -30.44 21.21 -41.29
C ALA A 220 -31.97 21.00 -41.32
N GLU A 221 -32.46 19.94 -40.67
CA GLU A 221 -33.87 19.55 -40.64
C GLU A 221 -34.54 19.83 -39.28
N THR A 222 -33.75 19.97 -38.22
CA THR A 222 -34.20 20.11 -36.83
C THR A 222 -33.77 21.45 -36.26
N ALA A 223 -34.73 22.25 -35.77
CA ALA A 223 -34.41 23.46 -35.01
C ALA A 223 -33.67 23.13 -33.71
N ASP A 224 -32.84 24.05 -33.20
CA ASP A 224 -32.03 23.87 -31.99
C ASP A 224 -32.82 23.34 -30.78
N SER A 225 -34.06 23.80 -30.61
CA SER A 225 -34.95 23.38 -29.51
C SER A 225 -35.45 21.93 -29.63
N GLY A 226 -35.28 21.31 -30.80
CA GLY A 226 -35.60 19.91 -31.07
C GLY A 226 -34.41 18.96 -30.90
N LEU A 227 -33.20 19.47 -30.71
CA LEU A 227 -32.02 18.64 -30.43
C LEU A 227 -31.98 18.24 -28.95
N THR A 228 -31.60 16.98 -28.70
CA THR A 228 -31.36 16.47 -27.35
C THR A 228 -29.87 16.32 -27.10
N TYR A 229 -29.38 16.90 -26.01
CA TYR A 229 -27.97 16.82 -25.60
C TYR A 229 -27.78 15.85 -24.44
N THR A 230 -26.73 15.06 -24.51
CA THR A 230 -26.34 14.13 -23.44
C THR A 230 -24.83 14.10 -23.27
N ILE A 231 -24.36 13.84 -22.05
CA ILE A 231 -22.95 13.49 -21.81
C ILE A 231 -22.82 11.99 -22.08
N SER A 232 -22.27 11.64 -23.24
CA SER A 232 -22.13 10.23 -23.64
C SER A 232 -20.91 9.56 -23.01
N ASN A 233 -19.91 10.35 -22.61
CA ASN A 233 -18.75 9.87 -21.87
C ASN A 233 -18.13 10.99 -21.01
N ASN A 234 -17.63 10.63 -19.83
CA ASN A 234 -16.82 11.51 -18.98
C ASN A 234 -15.74 10.65 -18.31
N THR A 235 -14.48 10.93 -18.60
CA THR A 235 -13.36 10.10 -18.10
C THR A 235 -13.17 10.20 -16.58
N ASP A 236 -13.69 11.26 -15.95
CA ASP A 236 -13.72 11.38 -14.49
C ASP A 236 -14.93 12.19 -14.02
N THR A 237 -15.95 11.52 -13.49
CA THR A 237 -17.19 12.16 -13.05
C THR A 237 -17.01 13.09 -11.85
N ARG A 238 -15.86 13.07 -11.16
CA ARG A 238 -15.58 13.98 -10.04
C ARG A 238 -15.36 15.43 -10.49
N ASN A 239 -15.16 15.68 -11.78
CA ASN A 239 -15.21 17.03 -12.37
C ASN A 239 -16.61 17.67 -12.32
N GLY A 240 -17.66 16.87 -12.04
CA GLY A 240 -19.04 17.30 -11.88
C GLY A 240 -19.64 18.03 -13.07
N VAL A 241 -19.28 17.61 -14.28
CA VAL A 241 -19.84 18.18 -15.50
C VAL A 241 -21.28 17.70 -15.70
N SER A 242 -22.20 18.63 -15.96
CA SER A 242 -23.62 18.37 -16.20
C SER A 242 -24.17 19.29 -17.28
N ILE A 243 -25.35 18.95 -17.82
CA ILE A 243 -26.09 19.79 -18.77
C ILE A 243 -27.38 20.22 -18.06
N ASP A 244 -27.60 21.54 -17.97
CA ASP A 244 -28.76 22.12 -17.30
C ASP A 244 -30.03 22.03 -18.16
N THR A 245 -31.17 22.44 -17.60
CA THR A 245 -32.46 22.42 -18.33
C THR A 245 -32.53 23.37 -19.51
N ASN A 246 -31.62 24.35 -19.58
CA ASN A 246 -31.50 25.31 -20.68
C ASN A 246 -30.43 24.90 -21.70
N GLN A 247 -29.91 23.67 -21.61
CA GLN A 247 -28.88 23.12 -22.49
C GLN A 247 -27.51 23.82 -22.37
N TYR A 248 -27.20 24.36 -21.20
CA TYR A 248 -25.87 24.86 -20.87
C TYR A 248 -25.05 23.80 -20.15
N ILE A 249 -23.74 23.79 -20.39
CA ILE A 249 -22.80 23.02 -19.58
C ILE A 249 -22.57 23.74 -18.25
N ASP A 250 -22.65 22.97 -17.17
CA ASP A 250 -22.25 23.34 -15.83
C ASP A 250 -21.10 22.46 -15.34
N ILE A 251 -20.16 23.03 -14.59
CA ILE A 251 -19.02 22.29 -14.02
C ILE A 251 -18.96 22.54 -12.52
N TYR A 252 -19.26 21.49 -11.75
CA TYR A 252 -19.27 21.48 -10.29
C TYR A 252 -18.37 20.38 -9.71
N PRO A 253 -17.03 20.57 -9.70
CA PRO A 253 -16.13 19.56 -9.17
C PRO A 253 -16.47 19.17 -7.73
N VAL A 254 -16.26 17.90 -7.39
CA VAL A 254 -16.30 17.44 -5.99
C VAL A 254 -15.22 18.21 -5.21
N ALA A 255 -15.49 18.53 -3.94
CA ALA A 255 -14.54 19.25 -3.09
C ALA A 255 -13.14 18.60 -3.11
N ASN A 256 -12.09 19.42 -3.19
CA ASN A 256 -10.68 19.03 -3.29
C ASN A 256 -10.33 18.15 -4.52
N TYR A 257 -11.18 18.12 -5.55
CA TYR A 257 -10.86 17.44 -6.80
C TYR A 257 -9.99 18.34 -7.68
N PHE A 258 -8.84 17.81 -8.09
CA PHE A 258 -7.99 18.39 -9.12
C PHE A 258 -7.60 17.31 -10.14
N GLY A 259 -7.37 17.72 -11.38
CA GLY A 259 -7.00 16.82 -12.47
C GLY A 259 -7.53 17.24 -13.83
N VAL A 260 -7.22 16.41 -14.83
CA VAL A 260 -7.65 16.60 -16.21
C VAL A 260 -8.62 15.49 -16.59
N SER A 261 -9.71 15.87 -17.25
CA SER A 261 -10.76 14.95 -17.71
C SER A 261 -11.20 15.32 -19.12
N GLN A 262 -11.64 14.31 -19.88
CA GLN A 262 -12.22 14.47 -21.22
C GLN A 262 -13.71 14.18 -21.13
N VAL A 263 -14.53 15.08 -21.67
CA VAL A 263 -15.99 14.98 -21.66
C VAL A 263 -16.51 14.99 -23.08
N THR A 264 -17.26 13.96 -23.44
CA THR A 264 -17.91 13.82 -24.75
C THR A 264 -19.38 14.17 -24.65
N VAL A 265 -19.81 15.16 -25.43
CA VAL A 265 -21.20 15.58 -25.55
C VAL A 265 -21.76 15.07 -26.87
N ARG A 266 -22.96 14.47 -26.80
CA ARG A 266 -23.72 13.99 -27.95
C ARG A 266 -24.94 14.88 -28.19
N ALA A 267 -25.09 15.39 -29.41
CA ALA A 267 -26.32 16.01 -29.90
C ALA A 267 -27.06 15.02 -30.79
N THR A 268 -28.33 14.73 -30.47
CA THR A 268 -29.17 13.76 -31.17
C THR A 268 -30.42 14.45 -31.72
N ASP A 269 -30.75 14.21 -32.98
CA ASP A 269 -32.00 14.66 -33.60
C ASP A 269 -33.20 13.76 -33.20
N PRO A 270 -34.45 14.18 -33.46
CA PRO A 270 -35.63 13.34 -33.23
C PRO A 270 -35.69 12.06 -34.07
N GLY A 271 -34.93 11.99 -35.17
CA GLY A 271 -34.79 10.79 -36.02
C GLY A 271 -33.77 9.76 -35.48
N GLY A 272 -33.07 10.08 -34.40
CA GLY A 272 -32.07 9.24 -33.73
C GLY A 272 -30.65 9.31 -34.32
N LEU A 273 -30.40 10.14 -35.33
CA LEU A 273 -29.02 10.39 -35.79
C LEU A 273 -28.33 11.41 -34.86
N TYR A 274 -27.01 11.32 -34.76
CA TYR A 274 -26.26 12.09 -33.78
C TYR A 274 -24.86 12.48 -34.25
N VAL A 275 -24.32 13.50 -33.60
CA VAL A 275 -22.90 13.89 -33.65
C VAL A 275 -22.36 14.02 -32.22
N GLU A 276 -21.07 13.78 -32.07
CA GLU A 276 -20.37 13.90 -30.79
C GLU A 276 -19.17 14.82 -30.93
N ASP A 277 -18.86 15.53 -29.84
CA ASP A 277 -17.62 16.28 -29.69
C ASP A 277 -17.06 16.11 -28.28
N THR A 278 -15.74 16.21 -28.15
CA THR A 278 -15.03 16.00 -26.87
C THR A 278 -14.20 17.23 -26.52
N PHE A 279 -14.36 17.72 -25.29
CA PHE A 279 -13.57 18.84 -24.75
C PHE A 279 -12.89 18.45 -23.43
N GLN A 280 -11.82 19.16 -23.10
CA GLN A 280 -11.06 18.96 -21.88
C GLN A 280 -11.58 19.84 -20.75
N VAL A 281 -11.68 19.27 -19.54
CA VAL A 281 -11.84 20.00 -18.29
C VAL A 281 -10.60 19.81 -17.42
N THR A 282 -9.95 20.93 -17.10
CA THR A 282 -8.77 20.99 -16.23
C THR A 282 -9.13 21.67 -14.92
N VAL A 283 -9.11 20.93 -13.83
CA VAL A 283 -9.27 21.46 -12.48
C VAL A 283 -7.88 21.58 -11.85
N ASN A 284 -7.41 22.81 -11.65
CA ASN A 284 -6.09 23.10 -11.10
C ASN A 284 -6.11 22.93 -9.58
N GLN A 285 -5.11 22.24 -9.06
CA GLN A 285 -4.83 22.20 -7.63
C GLN A 285 -4.36 23.56 -7.14
N ARG A 286 -4.78 23.98 -5.94
CA ARG A 286 -4.38 25.24 -5.32
C ARG A 286 -4.13 25.01 -3.83
N CYS A 287 -3.10 25.64 -3.26
CA CYS A 287 -2.71 25.43 -1.86
C CYS A 287 -3.63 26.09 -0.82
N ASP A 288 -4.91 26.34 -1.13
CA ASP A 288 -5.81 27.16 -0.33
C ASP A 288 -6.67 26.42 0.70
N ASP A 289 -6.55 25.09 0.78
CA ASP A 289 -7.19 24.33 1.84
C ASP A 289 -6.32 24.15 3.08
N ALA A 290 -7.04 23.94 4.19
CA ALA A 290 -6.42 23.73 5.48
C ALA A 290 -5.94 22.27 5.62
N PRO A 291 -4.74 22.03 6.15
CA PRO A 291 -4.36 20.70 6.56
C PRO A 291 -5.29 20.18 7.66
N VAL A 292 -5.31 18.88 7.87
CA VAL A 292 -6.10 18.20 8.91
C VAL A 292 -5.14 17.59 9.91
N ALA A 293 -5.26 18.02 11.17
CA ALA A 293 -4.48 17.47 12.29
C ALA A 293 -5.29 16.41 13.04
N VAL A 294 -4.66 15.30 13.42
CA VAL A 294 -5.31 14.15 14.04
C VAL A 294 -4.65 13.87 15.40
N ASN A 295 -5.45 13.60 16.43
CA ASN A 295 -4.93 13.37 17.79
C ASN A 295 -3.87 12.26 17.86
N ASP A 296 -2.84 12.47 18.69
CA ASP A 296 -1.79 11.50 18.94
C ASP A 296 -1.87 10.88 20.35
N SER A 297 -1.28 9.71 20.50
CA SER A 297 -1.04 9.10 21.81
C SER A 297 0.35 8.49 21.92
N TYR A 298 1.05 8.75 23.03
CA TYR A 298 2.36 8.18 23.34
C TYR A 298 2.42 7.67 24.79
N THR A 299 3.42 6.83 25.07
CA THR A 299 3.73 6.37 26.42
C THR A 299 5.14 6.80 26.82
N ALA A 300 5.30 7.24 28.06
CA ALA A 300 6.60 7.58 28.63
C ALA A 300 6.82 6.83 29.94
N MET A 301 8.07 6.74 30.37
CA MET A 301 8.41 6.20 31.69
C MET A 301 8.70 7.36 32.65
N GLN A 302 8.29 7.19 33.92
CA GLN A 302 8.59 8.13 34.98
C GLN A 302 10.09 8.50 34.98
N ASN A 303 10.36 9.80 35.08
CA ASN A 303 11.70 10.39 35.10
C ASN A 303 12.56 10.18 33.84
N ASN A 304 12.02 9.58 32.78
CA ASN A 304 12.72 9.37 31.52
C ASN A 304 12.11 10.24 30.42
N ALA A 305 12.96 10.94 29.68
CA ALA A 305 12.51 11.71 28.53
C ALA A 305 12.01 10.76 27.43
N LEU A 306 10.81 11.04 26.91
CA LEU A 306 10.29 10.43 25.70
C LEU A 306 10.80 11.22 24.50
N VAL A 307 11.57 10.57 23.63
CA VAL A 307 12.04 11.14 22.36
C VAL A 307 11.21 10.56 21.24
N VAL A 308 10.39 11.39 20.57
CA VAL A 308 9.58 10.98 19.42
C VAL A 308 10.28 11.44 18.15
N ALA A 309 10.71 10.48 17.33
CA ALA A 309 11.37 10.74 16.05
C ALA A 309 10.39 11.23 14.97
N ALA A 310 10.92 11.81 13.89
CA ALA A 310 10.13 12.23 12.73
C ALA A 310 9.38 11.02 12.10
N PRO A 311 8.17 11.20 11.55
CA PRO A 311 7.45 12.48 11.37
C PRO A 311 6.75 13.02 12.62
N GLY A 312 6.93 12.36 13.78
CA GLY A 312 6.36 12.77 15.07
C GLY A 312 4.86 12.99 15.01
N VAL A 313 4.40 14.16 15.46
CA VAL A 313 2.96 14.52 15.45
C VAL A 313 2.36 14.62 14.06
N ARG A 314 3.17 14.65 12.99
CA ARG A 314 2.68 14.70 11.61
C ARG A 314 2.40 13.30 11.03
N ALA A 315 2.62 12.23 11.78
CA ALA A 315 2.56 10.86 11.27
C ALA A 315 1.18 10.46 10.75
N ASN A 316 0.12 10.99 11.35
CA ASN A 316 -1.29 10.68 11.08
C ASN A 316 -2.06 11.90 10.54
N ASP A 317 -1.36 12.98 10.22
CA ASP A 317 -1.93 14.21 9.69
C ASP A 317 -1.99 14.19 8.16
N SER A 318 -2.87 14.97 7.56
CA SER A 318 -3.02 15.06 6.10
C SER A 318 -3.09 16.50 5.60
N ASN A 319 -2.58 16.72 4.39
CA ASN A 319 -2.82 17.95 3.63
C ASN A 319 -3.42 17.53 2.28
N PRO A 320 -4.65 17.95 1.95
CA PRO A 320 -5.26 17.54 0.69
C PRO A 320 -4.47 18.02 -0.55
N GLU A 321 -3.58 19.01 -0.37
CA GLU A 321 -2.76 19.61 -1.43
C GLU A 321 -1.28 19.18 -1.39
N ALA A 322 -0.99 18.00 -0.81
CA ALA A 322 0.38 17.52 -0.67
C ALA A 322 1.07 17.34 -2.04
N GLY A 323 1.96 18.26 -2.41
CA GLY A 323 2.78 18.19 -3.62
C GLY A 323 3.06 19.52 -4.32
N THR A 324 2.30 20.57 -4.05
CA THR A 324 2.32 21.84 -4.81
C THR A 324 3.03 23.02 -4.15
N ASP A 325 3.78 22.79 -3.06
CA ASP A 325 4.57 23.76 -2.24
C ASP A 325 4.03 23.91 -0.81
N SER A 326 4.21 22.89 0.05
CA SER A 326 3.70 22.95 1.43
C SER A 326 4.62 22.23 2.42
N LEU A 327 5.54 23.00 3.01
CA LEU A 327 6.14 22.65 4.29
C LEU A 327 5.04 22.72 5.36
N ILE A 328 4.42 21.58 5.65
CA ILE A 328 3.49 21.46 6.77
C ILE A 328 4.30 21.46 8.06
N MET A 329 4.29 22.59 8.76
CA MET A 329 4.93 22.72 10.07
C MET A 329 3.92 22.46 11.17
N ALA A 330 4.30 21.66 12.17
CA ALA A 330 3.53 21.54 13.39
C ALA A 330 3.87 22.71 14.34
N GLU A 331 2.84 23.36 14.87
CA GLU A 331 2.94 24.44 15.86
C GLU A 331 2.31 23.97 17.18
N LYS A 332 3.12 23.87 18.23
CA LYS A 332 2.65 23.57 19.58
C LYS A 332 1.90 24.78 20.15
N LEU A 333 0.67 24.56 20.64
CA LEU A 333 -0.22 25.61 21.15
C LEU A 333 -0.22 25.70 22.67
N THR A 334 -0.17 24.56 23.36
CA THR A 334 -0.20 24.49 24.83
C THR A 334 0.93 23.62 25.36
N ASN A 335 1.21 23.74 26.66
CA ASN A 335 2.12 22.85 27.37
C ASN A 335 1.30 21.84 28.19
N PRO A 336 1.85 20.64 28.46
CA PRO A 336 1.23 19.70 29.38
C PRO A 336 1.12 20.27 30.80
N SER A 337 0.17 19.77 31.58
CA SER A 337 0.00 20.15 32.99
C SER A 337 1.16 19.73 33.89
N SER A 338 1.98 18.77 33.45
CA SER A 338 3.17 18.28 34.14
C SER A 338 4.26 17.87 33.15
N GLY A 339 5.51 18.21 33.46
CA GLY A 339 6.65 18.06 32.56
C GLY A 339 6.74 19.16 31.50
N THR A 340 7.62 18.98 30.52
CA THR A 340 7.86 19.95 29.44
C THR A 340 7.95 19.24 28.10
N VAL A 341 7.50 19.92 27.04
CA VAL A 341 7.65 19.48 25.64
C VAL A 341 8.57 20.47 24.94
N SER A 342 9.59 19.99 24.24
CA SER A 342 10.45 20.84 23.40
C SER A 342 9.62 21.62 22.37
N PRO A 343 10.13 22.72 21.80
CA PRO A 343 9.61 23.19 20.53
C PRO A 343 9.59 22.04 19.51
N PHE A 344 8.60 22.03 18.63
CA PHE A 344 8.56 21.06 17.54
C PHE A 344 9.64 21.37 16.52
N ASN A 345 10.30 20.33 16.04
CA ASN A 345 11.15 20.43 14.86
C ASN A 345 10.27 20.53 13.60
N ALA A 346 10.82 21.09 12.51
CA ALA A 346 10.08 21.22 11.25
C ALA A 346 9.60 19.87 10.68
N ASP A 347 10.26 18.77 11.07
CA ASP A 347 9.90 17.41 10.69
C ASP A 347 8.80 16.78 11.58
N GLY A 348 8.30 17.50 12.59
CA GLY A 348 7.28 17.05 13.54
C GLY A 348 7.80 16.31 14.77
N SER A 349 9.11 16.04 14.85
CA SER A 349 9.72 15.39 16.01
C SER A 349 9.74 16.29 17.25
N PHE A 350 9.71 15.67 18.43
CA PHE A 350 9.71 16.38 19.72
C PHE A 350 10.26 15.51 20.85
N THR A 351 10.62 16.15 21.97
CA THR A 351 10.95 15.47 23.22
C THR A 351 10.01 15.92 24.33
N TYR A 352 9.46 14.96 25.06
CA TYR A 352 8.71 15.21 26.30
C TYR A 352 9.55 14.77 27.50
N THR A 353 9.75 15.66 28.46
CA THR A 353 10.44 15.38 29.72
C THR A 353 9.41 15.43 30.86
N PRO A 354 9.06 14.28 31.48
CA PRO A 354 8.17 14.26 32.64
C PRO A 354 8.72 15.10 33.80
N ALA A 355 7.84 15.69 34.62
CA ALA A 355 8.28 16.26 35.89
C ALA A 355 8.76 15.15 36.82
N THR A 356 9.73 15.45 37.67
CA THR A 356 10.31 14.48 38.61
C THR A 356 9.22 13.84 39.48
N GLY A 357 9.17 12.51 39.47
CA GLY A 357 8.22 11.71 40.24
C GLY A 357 6.83 11.59 39.61
N PHE A 358 6.55 12.24 38.48
CA PHE A 358 5.21 12.22 37.90
C PHE A 358 4.86 10.86 37.26
N THR A 359 3.65 10.38 37.57
CA THR A 359 2.97 9.29 36.85
C THR A 359 1.53 9.73 36.57
N GLY A 360 0.94 9.20 35.50
CA GLY A 360 -0.38 9.58 35.04
C GLY A 360 -0.37 10.15 33.64
N THR A 361 -1.49 10.71 33.22
CA THR A 361 -1.69 11.19 31.85
C THR A 361 -1.57 12.71 31.78
N VAL A 362 -0.87 13.21 30.77
CA VAL A 362 -0.85 14.64 30.40
C VAL A 362 -1.29 14.81 28.96
N THR A 363 -1.82 16.00 28.67
CA THR A 363 -2.22 16.37 27.31
C THR A 363 -1.68 17.74 26.96
N PHE A 364 -1.35 17.93 25.69
CA PHE A 364 -1.11 19.26 25.13
C PHE A 364 -1.65 19.29 23.69
N THR A 365 -1.79 20.49 23.13
CA THR A 365 -2.41 20.67 21.82
C THR A 365 -1.46 21.26 20.81
N TYR A 366 -1.69 20.93 19.55
CA TYR A 366 -0.98 21.49 18.41
C TYR A 366 -1.93 21.76 17.24
N ARG A 367 -1.42 22.46 16.23
CA ARG A 367 -2.04 22.58 14.91
C ARG A 367 -0.96 22.54 13.85
N LEU A 368 -1.36 22.27 12.62
CA LEU A 368 -0.51 22.40 11.46
C LEU A 368 -0.64 23.78 10.86
N LYS A 369 0.46 24.26 10.27
CA LYS A 369 0.54 25.48 9.50
C LYS A 369 1.04 25.15 8.10
N ASN A 370 0.20 25.44 7.11
CA ASN A 370 0.57 25.51 5.72
C ASN A 370 0.78 26.98 5.31
N THR A 371 1.68 27.24 4.35
CA THR A 371 1.87 28.57 3.77
C THR A 371 1.65 28.49 2.27
N CYS A 372 0.57 29.11 1.79
CA CYS A 372 0.25 29.08 0.38
C CYS A 372 0.92 30.24 -0.35
N SER A 373 1.93 29.92 -1.15
CA SER A 373 2.78 30.87 -1.88
C SER A 373 2.09 31.47 -3.11
N THR A 374 1.02 30.84 -3.62
CA THR A 374 0.25 31.36 -4.76
C THR A 374 -0.62 32.57 -4.40
N PHE A 375 -0.88 32.81 -3.11
CA PHE A 375 -1.47 34.08 -2.68
C PHE A 375 -0.42 35.19 -2.64
N SER A 376 -0.81 36.41 -3.00
CA SER A 376 0.02 37.60 -2.85
C SER A 376 -0.68 38.60 -1.93
N PRO A 377 -0.20 38.80 -0.68
CA PRO A 377 0.96 38.15 -0.05
C PRO A 377 0.72 36.68 0.33
N PRO A 378 1.78 35.86 0.53
CA PRO A 378 1.64 34.49 1.00
C PRO A 378 0.84 34.42 2.30
N THR A 379 -0.16 33.56 2.34
CA THR A 379 -1.10 33.48 3.46
C THR A 379 -0.90 32.15 4.20
N ALA A 380 -0.86 32.22 5.53
CA ALA A 380 -0.79 31.03 6.38
C ALA A 380 -2.19 30.47 6.59
N ILE A 381 -2.33 29.16 6.35
CA ILE A 381 -3.57 28.41 6.54
C ILE A 381 -3.31 27.38 7.64
N TYR A 382 -4.23 27.28 8.59
CA TYR A 382 -4.07 26.47 9.79
C TYR A 382 -5.09 25.35 9.82
N SER A 383 -4.67 24.18 10.30
CA SER A 383 -5.57 23.07 10.55
C SER A 383 -6.52 23.34 11.73
N ASN A 384 -7.43 22.39 11.94
CA ASN A 384 -8.03 22.18 13.26
C ASN A 384 -6.95 21.95 14.34
N THR A 385 -7.34 22.12 15.61
CA THR A 385 -6.48 21.75 16.73
C THR A 385 -6.57 20.25 17.00
N ALA A 386 -5.41 19.61 17.19
CA ALA A 386 -5.28 18.23 17.63
C ALA A 386 -4.64 18.15 19.02
N THR A 387 -4.93 17.06 19.72
CA THR A 387 -4.48 16.78 21.09
C THR A 387 -3.48 15.64 21.08
N VAL A 388 -2.32 15.86 21.70
CA VAL A 388 -1.35 14.82 22.03
C VAL A 388 -1.59 14.36 23.46
N THR A 389 -1.79 13.06 23.66
CA THR A 389 -1.95 12.43 24.97
C THR A 389 -0.71 11.61 25.31
N ILE A 390 -0.06 11.88 26.45
CA ILE A 390 1.09 11.10 26.92
C ILE A 390 0.73 10.43 28.24
N THR A 391 0.83 9.10 28.29
CA THR A 391 0.66 8.32 29.52
C THR A 391 2.01 7.97 30.12
N VAL A 392 2.30 8.51 31.30
CA VAL A 392 3.54 8.30 32.05
C VAL A 392 3.34 7.16 33.05
N GLY A 393 3.91 6.00 32.74
CA GLY A 393 3.89 4.82 33.60
C GLY A 393 5.10 4.74 34.54
N PRO A 394 5.11 3.80 35.50
CA PRO A 394 6.30 3.51 36.29
C PRO A 394 7.46 3.07 35.38
N CYS A 395 8.69 3.30 35.81
CA CYS A 395 9.82 2.83 35.03
C CYS A 395 9.96 1.31 35.06
N THR A 396 10.15 0.72 33.88
CA THR A 396 10.37 -0.73 33.68
C THR A 396 11.81 -1.11 33.31
N LEU A 397 12.72 -0.13 33.16
CA LEU A 397 14.13 -0.41 32.86
C LEU A 397 14.80 -1.20 34.01
N PRO A 398 15.81 -2.04 33.70
CA PRO A 398 16.29 -3.07 34.63
C PRO A 398 17.27 -2.56 35.69
N VAL A 399 17.78 -1.33 35.56
CA VAL A 399 18.63 -0.70 36.58
C VAL A 399 17.86 0.44 37.22
N ARG A 400 17.59 0.37 38.52
CA ARG A 400 16.76 1.34 39.25
C ARG A 400 17.52 1.99 40.39
N ILE A 401 17.35 3.29 40.55
CA ILE A 401 17.99 4.09 41.58
C ILE A 401 16.93 4.49 42.61
N TYR A 402 17.27 4.27 43.88
CA TYR A 402 16.50 4.69 45.03
C TYR A 402 17.33 5.64 45.88
N ASN A 403 16.68 6.64 46.48
CA ASN A 403 17.34 7.54 47.42
C ASN A 403 17.53 6.90 48.80
N GLY A 404 18.17 7.62 49.73
CA GLY A 404 18.40 7.15 51.09
C GLY A 404 17.13 6.87 51.90
N SER A 405 15.96 7.36 51.46
CA SER A 405 14.66 7.02 52.06
C SER A 405 13.94 5.86 51.37
N GLY A 406 14.56 5.22 50.37
CA GLY A 406 14.00 4.11 49.60
C GLY A 406 12.98 4.52 48.53
N THR A 407 12.89 5.80 48.19
CA THR A 407 12.00 6.30 47.13
C THR A 407 12.66 6.14 45.76
N PHE A 408 11.90 5.68 44.77
CA PHE A 408 12.38 5.58 43.38
C PHE A 408 12.76 6.96 42.83
N VAL A 409 13.93 7.05 42.20
CA VAL A 409 14.49 8.30 41.67
C VAL A 409 14.63 8.26 40.16
N GLN A 410 15.23 7.20 39.61
CA GLN A 410 15.53 7.10 38.20
C GLN A 410 15.81 5.66 37.81
N CYS A 411 15.77 5.35 36.53
CA CYS A 411 16.19 4.06 36.02
C CYS A 411 16.97 4.20 34.72
N TYR A 412 17.72 3.15 34.38
CA TYR A 412 18.59 3.09 33.22
C TYR A 412 18.61 1.69 32.62
N ASN A 413 19.05 1.59 31.36
CA ASN A 413 19.32 0.32 30.70
C ASN A 413 20.69 -0.27 31.06
N ASN A 414 21.62 0.56 31.54
CA ASN A 414 22.99 0.15 31.86
C ASN A 414 23.42 0.67 33.24
N ILE A 415 24.34 -0.04 33.86
CA ILE A 415 24.82 0.17 35.22
C ILE A 415 25.69 1.44 35.28
N GLN A 416 26.52 1.71 34.27
CA GLN A 416 27.39 2.90 34.26
C GLN A 416 26.59 4.21 34.32
N SER A 417 25.51 4.34 33.55
CA SER A 417 24.66 5.53 33.57
C SER A 417 24.00 5.73 34.92
N ALA A 418 23.61 4.62 35.56
CA ALA A 418 23.07 4.67 36.91
C ALA A 418 24.12 5.11 37.94
N ILE A 419 25.36 4.63 37.82
CA ILE A 419 26.49 5.07 38.67
C ILE A 419 26.77 6.57 38.48
N ASN A 420 26.80 7.05 37.23
CA ASN A 420 27.03 8.46 36.92
C ASN A 420 25.95 9.38 37.51
N TYR A 421 24.69 8.92 37.51
CA TYR A 421 23.62 9.64 38.19
C TYR A 421 23.76 9.53 39.70
N ALA A 422 24.11 8.33 40.19
CA ALA A 422 24.16 8.04 41.61
C ALA A 422 25.23 8.89 42.33
N SER A 423 26.31 9.24 41.64
CA SER A 423 27.37 10.10 42.18
C SER A 423 26.97 11.56 42.41
N MET A 424 25.77 11.98 41.97
CA MET A 424 25.32 13.37 42.14
C MET A 424 24.80 13.69 43.55
N ALA A 425 24.41 12.68 44.34
CA ALA A 425 23.87 12.87 45.69
C ALA A 425 24.26 11.73 46.64
N ASP A 426 24.06 11.93 47.94
CA ASP A 426 24.45 10.96 48.96
C ASP A 426 23.35 9.93 49.26
N GLY A 427 23.77 8.72 49.66
CA GLY A 427 22.88 7.65 50.13
C GLY A 427 22.08 6.95 49.04
N TYR A 428 22.53 6.99 47.78
CA TYR A 428 21.82 6.35 46.67
C TYR A 428 22.09 4.83 46.59
N ARG A 429 21.02 4.08 46.33
CA ARG A 429 21.02 2.63 46.11
C ARG A 429 20.65 2.34 44.66
N ILE A 430 21.49 1.57 43.97
CA ILE A 430 21.24 1.06 42.62
C ILE A 430 20.88 -0.42 42.74
N ASP A 431 19.66 -0.75 42.33
CA ASP A 431 19.15 -2.10 42.20
C ASP A 431 19.23 -2.52 40.73
N VAL A 432 19.91 -3.64 40.48
CA VAL A 432 20.11 -4.19 39.14
C VAL A 432 19.37 -5.51 39.04
N ASP A 433 18.47 -5.64 38.08
CA ASP A 433 17.75 -6.89 37.84
C ASP A 433 18.71 -8.02 37.39
N PRO A 434 18.37 -9.31 37.61
CA PRO A 434 19.15 -10.44 37.09
C PRO A 434 19.25 -10.40 35.56
N GLY A 435 20.45 -10.65 35.03
CA GLY A 435 20.72 -10.57 33.60
C GLY A 435 22.20 -10.39 33.29
N THR A 436 22.56 -10.33 32.01
CA THR A 436 23.93 -10.09 31.55
C THR A 436 24.07 -8.67 31.00
N TYR A 437 24.96 -7.90 31.61
CA TYR A 437 25.31 -6.53 31.28
C TYR A 437 26.70 -6.49 30.67
N THR A 438 26.80 -6.24 29.37
CA THR A 438 28.07 -6.15 28.65
C THR A 438 28.54 -4.71 28.65
N GLU A 439 29.26 -4.32 29.71
CA GLU A 439 29.78 -2.97 29.89
C GLU A 439 30.99 -2.99 30.83
N ASN A 440 31.86 -1.98 30.70
CA ASN A 440 32.90 -1.70 31.68
C ASN A 440 32.40 -0.59 32.60
N ILE A 441 32.32 -0.88 33.90
CA ILE A 441 31.87 0.09 34.88
C ILE A 441 33.04 0.74 35.61
N SER A 442 32.92 2.03 35.85
CA SER A 442 33.91 2.88 36.47
C SER A 442 33.22 3.85 37.41
N PHE A 443 33.53 3.75 38.70
CA PHE A 443 33.06 4.69 39.70
C PHE A 443 33.85 6.00 39.58
N PRO A 444 33.19 7.16 39.53
CA PRO A 444 33.86 8.44 39.33
C PRO A 444 34.63 8.87 40.59
N THR A 445 35.52 9.85 40.46
CA THR A 445 36.41 10.28 41.55
C THR A 445 35.76 11.28 42.51
N ASN A 446 35.82 10.99 43.82
CA ASN A 446 35.61 11.89 44.97
C ASN A 446 34.31 12.72 45.03
N TYR A 447 33.27 12.19 45.69
CA TYR A 447 32.06 12.96 46.03
C TYR A 447 31.71 12.96 47.54
N ASN A 448 32.50 12.27 48.37
CA ASN A 448 32.23 11.98 49.78
C ASN A 448 30.81 11.43 50.00
N LYS A 449 30.45 10.37 49.28
CA LYS A 449 29.11 9.73 49.23
C LYS A 449 29.13 8.28 49.66
N THR A 450 27.96 7.76 50.02
CA THR A 450 27.71 6.33 50.16
C THR A 450 26.90 5.85 48.97
N ILE A 451 27.45 4.92 48.19
CA ILE A 451 26.78 4.33 47.02
C ILE A 451 26.68 2.83 47.25
N THR A 452 25.45 2.29 47.20
CA THR A 452 25.23 0.84 47.19
C THR A 452 24.80 0.42 45.80
N VAL A 453 25.52 -0.52 45.19
CA VAL A 453 25.13 -1.17 43.94
C VAL A 453 24.90 -2.63 44.23
N GLN A 454 23.71 -3.14 43.92
CA GLN A 454 23.34 -4.51 44.24
C GLN A 454 22.50 -5.15 43.14
N SER A 455 22.76 -6.42 42.88
CA SER A 455 21.78 -7.25 42.17
C SER A 455 20.53 -7.43 43.05
N THR A 456 19.34 -7.47 42.45
CA THR A 456 18.11 -7.83 43.15
C THR A 456 17.97 -9.35 43.34
N GLY A 457 18.79 -10.15 42.66
CA GLY A 457 18.86 -11.60 42.83
C GLY A 457 19.45 -12.05 44.16
N THR A 458 19.21 -13.30 44.56
CA THR A 458 19.71 -13.86 45.84
C THR A 458 21.21 -14.15 45.82
N TYR A 459 21.79 -14.38 44.65
CA TYR A 459 23.23 -14.63 44.42
C TYR A 459 23.70 -13.84 43.20
N SER A 460 24.94 -14.05 42.74
CA SER A 460 25.57 -13.45 41.55
C SER A 460 24.92 -13.87 40.22
N ASN A 461 23.59 -13.82 40.12
CA ASN A 461 22.81 -14.07 38.91
C ASN A 461 22.77 -12.85 37.97
N THR A 462 23.32 -11.70 38.39
CA THR A 462 23.60 -10.57 37.53
C THR A 462 25.07 -10.62 37.09
N THR A 463 25.29 -10.82 35.80
CA THR A 463 26.62 -10.87 35.20
C THR A 463 26.99 -9.51 34.61
N ILE A 464 28.17 -9.00 34.96
CA ILE A 464 28.82 -7.87 34.30
C ILE A 464 30.01 -8.44 33.53
N SER A 465 29.98 -8.29 32.22
CA SER A 465 30.98 -8.84 31.31
C SER A 465 31.77 -7.72 30.65
N GLY A 466 33.09 -7.72 30.85
CA GLY A 466 34.01 -6.75 30.24
C GLY A 466 34.25 -6.97 28.74
N ALA A 467 33.60 -7.96 28.13
CA ALA A 467 33.70 -8.30 26.70
C ALA A 467 35.14 -8.48 26.18
N ASN A 468 36.04 -8.97 27.03
CA ASN A 468 37.47 -9.09 26.78
C ASN A 468 38.15 -7.75 26.43
N ASN A 469 37.67 -6.64 27.00
CA ASN A 469 38.17 -5.30 26.71
C ASN A 469 38.38 -4.50 28.00
N GLY A 470 39.62 -4.38 28.46
CA GLY A 470 39.96 -3.57 29.64
C GLY A 470 39.48 -4.19 30.95
N ARG A 471 39.32 -3.34 31.97
CA ARG A 471 38.86 -3.74 33.30
C ARG A 471 37.35 -3.73 33.36
N THR A 472 36.73 -4.79 33.88
CA THR A 472 35.26 -4.88 33.95
C THR A 472 34.68 -3.92 34.99
N VAL A 473 35.28 -3.85 36.18
CA VAL A 473 34.87 -2.95 37.26
C VAL A 473 36.07 -2.16 37.76
N THR A 474 35.97 -0.83 37.77
CA THR A 474 37.01 0.06 38.27
C THR A 474 36.45 0.99 39.36
N PHE A 475 37.04 0.92 40.55
CA PHE A 475 36.80 1.90 41.61
C PHE A 475 37.95 2.91 41.59
N ASN A 476 37.71 4.12 41.08
CA ASN A 476 38.74 5.17 41.03
C ASN A 476 38.94 5.84 42.39
N PRO A 477 40.04 6.62 42.55
CA PRO A 477 40.34 7.29 43.82
C PRO A 477 39.16 8.12 44.28
N SER A 478 38.59 7.73 45.41
CA SER A 478 37.36 8.32 45.90
C SER A 478 37.32 8.33 47.42
N THR A 479 36.74 9.37 48.01
CA THR A 479 36.28 9.37 49.40
C THR A 479 34.94 8.65 49.58
N ASP A 480 34.30 8.24 48.48
CA ASP A 480 33.00 7.57 48.51
C ASP A 480 33.14 6.16 49.05
N THR A 481 32.27 5.79 49.98
CA THR A 481 32.14 4.40 50.44
C THR A 481 31.23 3.64 49.48
N VAL A 482 31.80 2.71 48.73
CA VAL A 482 31.05 1.92 47.75
C VAL A 482 30.79 0.53 48.27
N THR A 483 29.53 0.12 48.28
CA THR A 483 29.12 -1.26 48.57
C THR A 483 28.69 -1.91 47.26
N PHE A 484 29.32 -3.03 46.90
CA PHE A 484 29.11 -3.75 45.65
C PHE A 484 28.72 -5.20 45.93
N ASN A 485 27.45 -5.52 45.67
CA ASN A 485 26.82 -6.75 46.18
C ASN A 485 26.27 -7.64 45.07
N ARG A 486 26.57 -8.94 45.14
CA ARG A 486 25.86 -9.99 44.38
C ARG A 486 26.02 -9.88 42.85
N PHE A 487 27.23 -9.63 42.38
CA PHE A 487 27.54 -9.60 40.94
C PHE A 487 28.49 -10.71 40.53
N LYS A 488 28.25 -11.27 39.35
CA LYS A 488 29.22 -12.08 38.63
C LYS A 488 30.04 -11.14 37.73
N VAL A 489 31.36 -11.12 37.86
CA VAL A 489 32.26 -10.25 37.09
C VAL A 489 33.16 -11.11 36.22
N VAL A 490 33.00 -10.99 34.90
CA VAL A 490 33.64 -11.91 33.95
C VAL A 490 34.25 -11.21 32.75
N ASN A 491 35.11 -11.95 32.04
CA ASN A 491 35.63 -11.58 30.73
C ASN A 491 36.29 -10.20 30.71
N GLY A 492 36.85 -9.75 31.83
CA GLY A 492 37.73 -8.59 31.86
C GLY A 492 39.07 -8.95 31.20
N ARG A 493 39.59 -8.09 30.35
CA ARG A 493 40.91 -8.29 29.73
C ARG A 493 41.73 -7.00 29.76
N ALA A 494 42.42 -6.77 30.86
CA ALA A 494 43.34 -5.64 31.00
C ALA A 494 44.60 -5.93 30.18
N THR A 495 44.81 -5.19 29.09
CA THR A 495 46.02 -5.28 28.26
C THR A 495 47.22 -4.61 28.93
N SER A 496 46.97 -3.65 29.81
CA SER A 496 47.93 -3.00 30.70
C SER A 496 47.37 -2.81 32.11
N GLY A 497 48.21 -3.02 33.12
CA GLY A 497 47.87 -2.80 34.53
C GLY A 497 47.22 -3.99 35.25
N ASP A 498 47.11 -3.86 36.57
CA ASP A 498 46.57 -4.88 37.49
C ASP A 498 45.02 -4.92 37.47
N GLY A 499 44.38 -6.02 37.88
CA GLY A 499 42.93 -6.07 38.16
C GLY A 499 42.01 -6.10 36.95
N ALA A 500 41.98 -7.18 36.16
CA ALA A 500 41.16 -7.23 34.95
C ALA A 500 39.66 -7.39 35.24
N GLY A 501 39.28 -8.17 36.25
CA GLY A 501 37.89 -8.25 36.71
C GLY A 501 37.50 -7.01 37.51
N ILE A 502 38.11 -6.84 38.67
CA ILE A 502 37.87 -5.71 39.58
C ILE A 502 39.19 -5.03 39.90
N TYR A 503 39.27 -3.71 39.69
CA TYR A 503 40.39 -2.88 40.08
C TYR A 503 39.95 -1.82 41.09
N ILE A 504 40.56 -1.81 42.26
CA ILE A 504 40.34 -0.80 43.29
C ILE A 504 41.55 0.13 43.33
N ASN A 505 41.33 1.40 43.04
CA ASN A 505 42.35 2.44 43.03
C ASN A 505 42.01 3.47 44.11
N ASP A 506 42.64 3.36 45.27
CA ASP A 506 42.48 4.28 46.41
C ASP A 506 41.02 4.66 46.76
N ALA A 507 40.14 3.66 46.86
CA ALA A 507 38.74 3.80 47.24
C ALA A 507 38.38 2.90 48.43
N PRO A 508 37.49 3.35 49.34
CA PRO A 508 36.92 2.49 50.37
C PRO A 508 35.76 1.67 49.78
N VAL A 509 35.95 0.35 49.68
CA VAL A 509 35.04 -0.55 48.97
C VAL A 509 34.70 -1.76 49.82
N ALA A 510 33.41 -2.13 49.84
CA ALA A 510 32.91 -3.39 50.36
C ALA A 510 32.38 -4.26 49.21
N ILE A 511 33.05 -5.37 48.90
CA ILE A 511 32.63 -6.35 47.91
C ILE A 511 32.00 -7.53 48.64
N ASN A 512 30.72 -7.78 48.40
CA ASN A 512 29.99 -8.82 49.12
C ASN A 512 29.27 -9.79 48.17
N ASN A 513 29.46 -11.08 48.42
CA ASN A 513 28.73 -12.15 47.73
C ASN A 513 28.88 -12.11 46.20
N CYS A 514 30.06 -11.74 45.71
CA CYS A 514 30.36 -11.66 44.27
C CYS A 514 31.07 -12.91 43.76
N TYR A 515 31.01 -13.14 42.44
CA TYR A 515 31.72 -14.22 41.76
C TYR A 515 32.59 -13.65 40.65
N VAL A 516 33.90 -13.65 40.80
CA VAL A 516 34.86 -13.07 39.86
C VAL A 516 35.58 -14.18 39.12
N TYR A 517 35.27 -14.34 37.84
CA TYR A 517 35.62 -15.53 37.06
C TYR A 517 36.09 -15.18 35.64
N ASN A 518 37.08 -15.91 35.11
CA ASN A 518 37.53 -15.79 33.72
C ASN A 518 37.92 -14.36 33.32
N ASN A 519 38.73 -13.70 34.15
CA ASN A 519 39.31 -12.40 33.85
C ASN A 519 40.83 -12.53 33.64
N THR A 520 41.38 -11.76 32.72
CA THR A 520 42.79 -11.85 32.29
C THR A 520 43.53 -10.51 32.38
N ALA A 521 44.52 -10.41 33.28
CA ALA A 521 45.50 -9.33 33.30
C ALA A 521 46.71 -9.71 32.42
N SER A 522 46.77 -9.15 31.21
CA SER A 522 47.70 -9.59 30.16
C SER A 522 49.15 -9.12 30.35
N THR A 523 49.40 -8.15 31.23
CA THR A 523 50.76 -7.67 31.58
C THR A 523 50.86 -7.23 33.06
N GLY A 524 49.82 -7.47 33.86
CA GLY A 524 49.70 -7.05 35.25
C GLY A 524 49.43 -8.21 36.19
N ARG A 525 49.10 -7.90 37.45
CA ARG A 525 48.81 -8.82 38.54
C ARG A 525 47.31 -8.81 38.90
N GLY A 526 46.84 -9.84 39.59
CA GLY A 526 45.46 -9.92 40.07
C GLY A 526 44.47 -9.94 38.92
N GLY A 527 44.50 -10.99 38.10
CA GLY A 527 43.55 -11.17 36.99
C GLY A 527 42.10 -10.99 37.45
N GLY A 528 41.76 -11.53 38.62
CA GLY A 528 40.46 -11.38 39.25
C GLY A 528 40.29 -10.00 39.90
N ILE A 529 40.88 -9.81 41.08
CA ILE A 529 40.79 -8.56 41.85
C ILE A 529 42.20 -7.98 42.05
N ALA A 530 42.37 -6.67 41.85
CA ALA A 530 43.54 -5.96 42.34
C ALA A 530 43.15 -4.79 43.23
N VAL A 531 43.71 -4.76 44.43
CA VAL A 531 43.49 -3.70 45.43
C VAL A 531 44.74 -2.85 45.49
N ASN A 532 44.71 -1.64 44.93
CA ASN A 532 45.76 -0.64 45.04
C ASN A 532 45.24 0.56 45.84
N SER A 533 45.20 0.46 47.18
CA SER A 533 44.46 1.42 48.01
C SER A 533 45.13 1.69 49.35
N THR A 534 45.10 2.95 49.79
CA THR A 534 45.43 3.33 51.19
C THR A 534 44.20 3.22 52.11
N LYS A 535 43.02 3.00 51.55
CA LYS A 535 41.73 2.96 52.23
C LYS A 535 41.29 1.52 52.48
N ALA A 536 40.39 1.35 53.46
CA ALA A 536 39.91 0.04 53.85
C ALA A 536 39.12 -0.64 52.71
N THR A 537 39.42 -1.91 52.46
CA THR A 537 38.66 -2.76 51.54
C THR A 537 38.16 -4.00 52.29
N THR A 538 36.88 -4.32 52.17
CA THR A 538 36.31 -5.57 52.70
C THR A 538 35.84 -6.45 51.56
N ILE A 539 36.18 -7.74 51.64
CA ILE A 539 35.75 -8.77 50.69
C ILE A 539 35.12 -9.89 51.51
N THR A 540 33.81 -10.11 51.33
CA THR A 540 33.03 -11.04 52.13
C THR A 540 32.22 -11.95 51.22
N GLY A 541 32.15 -13.26 51.49
CA GLY A 541 31.27 -14.17 50.74
C GLY A 541 31.60 -14.29 49.25
N THR A 542 32.79 -13.84 48.82
CA THR A 542 33.13 -13.64 47.41
C THR A 542 34.05 -14.75 46.94
N SER A 543 33.77 -15.30 45.75
CA SER A 543 34.63 -16.29 45.10
C SER A 543 35.37 -15.65 43.93
N VAL A 544 36.69 -15.77 43.93
CA VAL A 544 37.58 -15.29 42.87
C VAL A 544 38.34 -16.50 42.35
N VAL A 545 37.93 -17.03 41.20
CA VAL A 545 38.41 -18.33 40.68
C VAL A 545 38.62 -18.25 39.17
N ASP A 546 39.50 -19.09 38.61
CA ASP A 546 39.74 -19.15 37.15
C ASP A 546 40.07 -17.79 36.52
N ASN A 547 40.89 -17.00 37.22
CA ASN A 547 41.42 -15.75 36.66
C ASN A 547 42.89 -15.97 36.25
N PHE A 548 43.40 -15.11 35.39
CA PHE A 548 44.74 -15.27 34.83
C PHE A 548 45.53 -13.95 34.83
N ALA A 549 46.80 -14.02 35.23
CA ALA A 549 47.77 -12.94 35.17
C ALA A 549 49.06 -13.48 34.53
N THR A 550 49.55 -12.82 33.47
CA THR A 550 50.73 -13.29 32.72
C THR A 550 52.07 -12.95 33.38
N ALA A 551 52.08 -12.05 34.36
CA ALA A 551 53.31 -11.69 35.06
C ALA A 551 53.75 -12.88 35.94
N HIS A 552 54.90 -13.50 35.62
CA HIS A 552 55.37 -14.78 36.17
C HIS A 552 55.64 -14.82 37.71
N THR A 553 55.43 -13.72 38.43
CA THR A 553 55.47 -13.63 39.91
C THR A 553 54.14 -13.16 40.51
N ALA A 554 53.05 -13.18 39.72
CA ALA A 554 51.79 -12.55 40.07
C ALA A 554 50.77 -13.52 40.66
N SER A 555 50.00 -13.02 41.63
CA SER A 555 48.75 -13.64 42.07
C SER A 555 47.68 -13.54 40.97
N ASP A 556 47.24 -14.67 40.44
CA ASP A 556 46.17 -14.75 39.43
C ASP A 556 44.79 -14.30 39.96
N GLY A 557 44.44 -14.77 41.16
CA GLY A 557 43.16 -14.49 41.81
C GLY A 557 43.09 -13.06 42.33
N MET A 558 43.86 -12.73 43.37
CA MET A 558 43.85 -11.41 44.01
C MET A 558 45.25 -10.84 44.25
N TYR A 559 45.47 -9.60 43.81
CA TYR A 559 46.68 -8.83 44.09
C TYR A 559 46.39 -7.67 45.05
N VAL A 560 47.24 -7.46 46.06
CA VAL A 560 47.13 -6.33 47.00
C VAL A 560 48.40 -5.48 46.95
N ALA A 561 48.23 -4.21 46.65
CA ALA A 561 49.23 -3.15 46.68
C ALA A 561 48.70 -1.98 47.52
N GLY A 562 49.57 -1.31 48.28
CA GLY A 562 49.20 -0.16 49.11
C GLY A 562 49.14 -0.48 50.61
N SER A 563 48.98 0.57 51.41
CA SER A 563 49.05 0.52 52.87
C SER A 563 47.69 0.37 53.56
N GLY A 564 46.60 0.27 52.80
CA GLY A 564 45.24 0.14 53.32
C GLY A 564 44.98 -1.24 53.91
N LYS A 565 44.10 -1.31 54.92
CA LYS A 565 43.67 -2.59 55.48
C LYS A 565 42.73 -3.31 54.51
N VAL A 566 43.11 -4.51 54.08
CA VAL A 566 42.25 -5.43 53.33
C VAL A 566 41.74 -6.51 54.28
N THR A 567 40.43 -6.70 54.37
CA THR A 567 39.83 -7.76 55.19
C THR A 567 39.08 -8.72 54.28
N VAL A 568 39.51 -9.97 54.25
CA VAL A 568 38.86 -11.05 53.49
C VAL A 568 38.21 -12.00 54.49
N SER A 569 36.92 -12.31 54.30
CA SER A 569 36.19 -13.22 55.19
C SER A 569 35.21 -14.09 54.39
N ASN A 570 35.07 -15.36 54.78
CA ASN A 570 34.17 -16.32 54.13
C ASN A 570 34.25 -16.25 52.59
N SER A 571 35.45 -16.18 52.04
CA SER A 571 35.69 -15.92 50.61
C SER A 571 36.69 -16.94 50.08
N LEU A 572 36.53 -17.32 48.82
CA LEU A 572 37.48 -18.17 48.11
C LEU A 572 38.31 -17.30 47.18
N ILE A 573 39.62 -17.45 47.23
CA ILE A 573 40.54 -16.79 46.32
C ILE A 573 41.48 -17.86 45.78
N ASP A 574 41.22 -18.26 44.53
CA ASP A 574 41.96 -19.28 43.81
C ASP A 574 42.52 -18.70 42.50
N GLY A 575 43.69 -19.18 42.10
CA GLY A 575 44.38 -18.77 40.88
C GLY A 575 43.91 -19.56 39.66
N TRP A 576 44.86 -19.93 38.79
CA TRP A 576 44.65 -20.63 37.51
C TRP A 576 44.23 -22.12 37.66
N THR A 577 43.35 -22.43 38.61
CA THR A 577 42.76 -23.77 38.75
C THR A 577 41.24 -23.67 38.52
N GLN A 578 40.66 -24.73 37.94
CA GLN A 578 39.26 -24.87 37.45
C GLN A 578 38.17 -24.77 38.53
N GLY A 579 38.32 -23.83 39.47
CA GLY A 579 37.53 -23.72 40.69
C GLY A 579 37.79 -24.87 41.68
N PRO A 580 37.15 -24.82 42.85
CA PRO A 580 37.29 -25.84 43.87
C PRO A 580 36.52 -27.12 43.49
N SER A 581 37.13 -28.29 43.75
CA SER A 581 36.49 -29.61 43.66
C SER A 581 35.65 -29.84 44.90
N CYS A 582 34.32 -29.85 44.78
CA CYS A 582 33.43 -29.87 45.95
C CYS A 582 32.14 -30.65 45.77
N LEU A 583 31.48 -30.85 46.90
CA LEU A 583 30.20 -31.52 47.09
C LEU A 583 29.18 -30.54 47.66
N LEU A 584 27.90 -30.79 47.41
CA LEU A 584 26.83 -29.91 47.90
C LEU A 584 26.56 -30.10 49.40
N PRO A 585 25.99 -29.09 50.08
CA PRO A 585 25.56 -29.23 51.47
C PRO A 585 24.55 -30.38 51.60
N GLY A 586 24.65 -31.15 52.68
CA GLY A 586 23.83 -32.32 52.94
C GLY A 586 24.36 -33.63 52.36
N THR A 587 25.40 -33.59 51.51
CA THR A 587 26.07 -34.80 50.98
C THR A 587 26.48 -35.72 52.12
N LYS A 588 26.10 -37.00 52.08
CA LYS A 588 26.31 -37.95 53.16
C LYS A 588 27.67 -38.62 53.06
N ILE A 589 28.53 -38.37 54.03
CA ILE A 589 29.84 -38.97 54.19
C ILE A 589 29.71 -40.21 55.07
N GLN A 590 30.20 -41.35 54.56
CA GLN A 590 30.15 -42.62 55.27
C GLN A 590 31.22 -42.68 56.36
N LEU A 591 30.81 -42.93 57.61
CA LEU A 591 31.70 -43.14 58.75
C LEU A 591 32.00 -44.65 58.96
N PRO A 592 33.11 -45.04 59.62
CA PRO A 592 33.47 -46.45 59.83
C PRO A 592 32.51 -47.27 60.67
N ASN A 593 31.71 -46.62 61.52
CA ASN A 593 30.66 -47.26 62.31
C ASN A 593 29.36 -47.52 61.51
N GLY A 594 29.33 -47.18 60.21
CA GLY A 594 28.15 -47.30 59.36
C GLY A 594 27.22 -46.07 59.38
N GLU A 595 27.50 -45.06 60.21
CA GLU A 595 26.71 -43.83 60.30
C GLU A 595 26.99 -42.90 59.10
N LEU A 596 25.98 -42.11 58.72
CA LEU A 596 26.08 -41.10 57.67
C LEU A 596 26.09 -39.70 58.27
N LYS A 597 27.12 -38.93 57.97
CA LYS A 597 27.28 -37.55 58.44
C LYS A 597 27.20 -36.58 57.28
N SER A 598 26.49 -35.46 57.43
CA SER A 598 26.45 -34.46 56.36
C SER A 598 27.82 -33.79 56.23
N ILE A 599 28.28 -33.53 55.02
CA ILE A 599 29.65 -33.03 54.77
C ILE A 599 29.99 -31.75 55.54
N GLU A 600 29.02 -30.84 55.69
CA GLU A 600 29.18 -29.59 56.45
C GLU A 600 29.33 -29.78 57.97
N GLU A 601 29.03 -30.97 58.47
CA GLU A 601 29.14 -31.35 59.88
C GLU A 601 30.44 -32.12 60.19
N VAL A 602 31.12 -32.63 59.15
CA VAL A 602 32.40 -33.33 59.26
C VAL A 602 33.49 -32.35 59.68
N LYS A 603 34.38 -32.77 60.58
CA LYS A 603 35.45 -31.95 61.17
C LYS A 603 36.80 -32.62 60.98
N THR A 604 37.86 -31.82 60.97
CA THR A 604 39.23 -32.32 61.08
C THR A 604 39.38 -33.25 62.28
N GLY A 605 39.97 -34.42 62.07
CA GLY A 605 40.13 -35.51 63.04
C GLY A 605 38.99 -36.54 63.04
N ASP A 606 37.88 -36.30 62.34
CA ASP A 606 36.85 -37.33 62.14
C ASP A 606 37.43 -38.47 61.27
N LYS A 607 37.05 -39.72 61.58
CA LYS A 607 37.35 -40.87 60.72
C LYS A 607 36.23 -41.09 59.72
N VAL A 608 36.57 -41.33 58.44
CA VAL A 608 35.63 -41.64 57.37
C VAL A 608 36.01 -42.95 56.68
N MET A 609 35.03 -43.57 56.02
CA MET A 609 35.28 -44.71 55.15
C MET A 609 35.98 -44.26 53.88
N SER A 610 37.00 -45.02 53.53
CA SER A 610 37.94 -44.77 52.45
C SER A 610 38.16 -46.06 51.64
N VAL A 611 38.87 -45.94 50.52
CA VAL A 611 39.16 -47.03 49.61
C VAL A 611 40.64 -46.99 49.23
N THR A 612 41.34 -48.11 49.41
CA THR A 612 42.75 -48.23 49.06
C THR A 612 42.97 -48.22 47.53
N ALA A 613 44.22 -48.15 47.08
CA ALA A 613 44.55 -48.22 45.66
C ALA A 613 44.11 -49.54 45.00
N ASP A 614 43.96 -50.61 45.78
CA ASP A 614 43.50 -51.93 45.32
C ASP A 614 41.97 -52.10 45.41
N ASN A 615 41.24 -50.99 45.61
CA ASN A 615 39.79 -50.94 45.82
C ASN A 615 39.31 -51.72 47.07
N GLU A 616 40.18 -51.90 48.07
CA GLU A 616 39.78 -52.46 49.37
C GLU A 616 39.24 -51.36 50.28
N VAL A 617 38.22 -51.68 51.05
CA VAL A 617 37.60 -50.72 51.96
C VAL A 617 38.45 -50.53 53.22
N ALA A 618 38.72 -49.27 53.57
CA ALA A 618 39.62 -48.86 54.66
C ALA A 618 39.06 -47.66 55.45
N GLU A 619 39.78 -47.25 56.49
CA GLU A 619 39.50 -46.00 57.22
C GLU A 619 40.53 -44.94 56.85
N ALA A 620 40.09 -43.69 56.74
CA ALA A 620 40.95 -42.51 56.65
C ALA A 620 40.54 -41.47 57.70
N GLU A 621 41.47 -40.61 58.10
CA GLU A 621 41.22 -39.48 58.98
C GLU A 621 41.09 -38.20 58.15
N VAL A 622 40.09 -37.36 58.45
CA VAL A 622 39.92 -36.06 57.83
C VAL A 622 41.01 -35.12 58.33
N THR A 623 41.95 -34.76 57.47
CA THR A 623 43.04 -33.83 57.78
C THR A 623 42.60 -32.39 57.61
N GLN A 624 41.69 -32.11 56.67
CA GLN A 624 41.21 -30.76 56.40
C GLN A 624 39.76 -30.74 55.89
N THR A 625 39.05 -29.67 56.21
CA THR A 625 37.70 -29.39 55.71
C THR A 625 37.71 -28.06 54.97
N PHE A 626 37.08 -28.00 53.80
CA PHE A 626 36.99 -26.80 52.98
C PHE A 626 35.54 -26.36 52.84
N PHE A 627 35.33 -25.05 52.84
CA PHE A 627 34.04 -24.41 52.59
C PHE A 627 34.22 -23.32 51.53
N HIS A 628 33.44 -23.43 50.47
CA HIS A 628 33.42 -22.44 49.40
C HIS A 628 32.05 -21.77 49.36
N PRO A 629 32.00 -20.46 49.59
CA PRO A 629 30.74 -19.73 49.81
C PRO A 629 29.87 -19.66 48.55
N GLN A 630 30.48 -19.63 47.37
CA GLN A 630 29.81 -19.56 46.08
C GLN A 630 30.57 -20.38 45.05
N GLN A 631 29.89 -21.37 44.48
CA GLN A 631 30.36 -22.14 43.34
C GLN A 631 29.29 -22.17 42.27
N GLU A 632 29.67 -21.87 41.04
CA GLU A 632 28.80 -21.97 39.87
C GLU A 632 28.84 -23.40 39.32
N GLY A 633 27.67 -24.00 39.10
CA GLY A 633 27.59 -25.24 38.37
C GLY A 633 27.89 -26.48 39.20
N TYR A 634 26.95 -27.40 39.28
CA TYR A 634 27.17 -28.75 39.77
C TYR A 634 26.47 -29.79 38.91
N LEU A 635 26.97 -31.02 38.99
CA LEU A 635 26.42 -32.19 38.34
C LEU A 635 25.59 -32.97 39.36
N ILE A 636 24.45 -33.49 38.91
CA ILE A 636 23.64 -34.45 39.65
C ILE A 636 23.77 -35.79 38.93
N MET A 637 24.53 -36.71 39.50
CA MET A 637 24.78 -38.03 38.91
C MET A 637 24.01 -39.09 39.68
N GLU A 638 23.25 -39.92 38.96
CA GLU A 638 22.49 -41.04 39.51
C GLU A 638 23.03 -42.36 38.96
N THR A 639 23.27 -43.33 39.84
CA THR A 639 23.73 -44.67 39.49
C THR A 639 22.56 -45.65 39.35
N GLU A 640 22.79 -46.82 38.73
CA GLU A 640 21.75 -47.84 38.52
C GLU A 640 21.16 -48.42 39.82
N ASP A 641 21.87 -48.28 40.94
CA ASP A 641 21.41 -48.70 42.27
C ASP A 641 20.65 -47.58 43.02
N GLY A 642 20.53 -46.39 42.41
CA GLY A 642 19.78 -45.24 42.93
C GLY A 642 20.60 -44.28 43.81
N GLU A 643 21.91 -44.45 43.90
CA GLU A 643 22.79 -43.48 44.58
C GLU A 643 22.88 -42.19 43.76
N ILE A 644 22.70 -41.04 44.40
CA ILE A 644 22.70 -39.72 43.77
C ILE A 644 23.77 -38.85 44.40
N LEU A 645 24.81 -38.51 43.62
CA LEU A 645 25.87 -37.60 44.03
C LEU A 645 25.69 -36.23 43.37
N LYS A 646 25.74 -35.18 44.20
CA LYS A 646 25.74 -33.78 43.74
C LYS A 646 27.11 -33.16 43.93
N VAL A 647 27.80 -32.88 42.82
CA VAL A 647 29.25 -32.65 42.82
C VAL A 647 29.67 -31.65 41.75
N THR A 648 30.72 -30.87 42.00
CA THR A 648 31.27 -29.97 40.98
C THR A 648 31.91 -30.75 39.84
N GLY A 649 31.88 -30.18 38.63
CA GLY A 649 32.36 -30.88 37.43
C GLY A 649 33.85 -31.26 37.45
N ASN A 650 34.66 -30.59 38.24
CA ASN A 650 36.10 -30.83 38.33
C ASN A 650 36.49 -31.76 39.49
N HIS A 651 35.52 -32.36 40.19
CA HIS A 651 35.78 -33.25 41.31
C HIS A 651 36.28 -34.62 40.83
N PRO A 652 37.38 -35.16 41.39
CA PRO A 652 37.84 -36.50 41.07
C PRO A 652 36.89 -37.59 41.58
N ILE A 653 36.49 -38.51 40.71
CA ILE A 653 35.62 -39.65 40.98
C ILE A 653 36.29 -40.93 40.50
N ASN A 654 36.21 -42.00 41.30
CA ASN A 654 36.74 -43.30 40.93
C ASN A 654 35.78 -44.01 39.96
N ASN A 655 36.24 -44.34 38.75
CA ASN A 655 35.45 -45.03 37.73
C ASN A 655 35.65 -46.57 37.71
N GLY A 656 36.27 -47.12 38.77
CA GLY A 656 36.64 -48.53 38.89
C GLY A 656 37.99 -48.88 38.24
N LYS A 657 38.61 -47.97 37.49
CA LYS A 657 39.93 -48.14 36.87
C LYS A 657 40.91 -47.04 37.28
N ASP A 658 40.46 -45.79 37.19
CA ASP A 658 41.22 -44.58 37.44
C ASP A 658 40.34 -43.53 38.14
N TYR A 659 40.95 -42.40 38.52
CA TYR A 659 40.24 -41.21 39.01
C TYR A 659 40.08 -40.20 37.86
N VAL A 660 38.84 -39.83 37.56
CA VAL A 660 38.50 -38.89 36.47
C VAL A 660 37.69 -37.73 37.01
N GLU A 661 37.73 -36.58 36.34
CA GLU A 661 36.89 -35.44 36.71
C GLU A 661 35.42 -35.74 36.40
N ALA A 662 34.52 -35.40 37.33
CA ALA A 662 33.09 -35.67 37.22
C ALA A 662 32.46 -35.20 35.89
N SER A 663 32.92 -34.08 35.33
CA SER A 663 32.45 -33.50 34.07
C SER A 663 32.86 -34.28 32.83
N THR A 664 33.81 -35.21 32.95
CA THR A 664 34.24 -36.08 31.85
C THR A 664 33.40 -37.35 31.75
N LEU A 665 32.67 -37.71 32.82
CA LEU A 665 31.80 -38.88 32.88
C LEU A 665 30.52 -38.68 32.05
N LYS A 666 30.00 -39.78 31.53
CA LYS A 666 28.77 -39.83 30.71
C LYS A 666 27.84 -40.93 31.20
N VAL A 667 26.56 -40.81 30.84
CA VAL A 667 25.57 -41.88 31.06
C VAL A 667 26.07 -43.17 30.40
N GLY A 668 26.12 -44.25 31.17
CA GLY A 668 26.66 -45.56 30.78
C GLY A 668 28.09 -45.83 31.26
N ASP A 669 28.86 -44.81 31.67
CA ASP A 669 30.14 -45.01 32.35
C ASP A 669 29.93 -45.60 33.75
N GLU A 670 30.96 -46.23 34.30
CA GLU A 670 30.93 -46.85 35.62
C GLU A 670 31.58 -45.94 36.67
N VAL A 671 31.02 -45.93 37.89
CA VAL A 671 31.62 -45.33 39.09
C VAL A 671 31.65 -46.35 40.20
N LEU A 672 32.65 -46.24 41.08
CA LEU A 672 32.81 -47.15 42.20
C LEU A 672 31.85 -46.73 43.33
N VAL A 673 30.96 -47.65 43.71
CA VAL A 673 29.91 -47.43 44.73
C VAL A 673 30.12 -48.40 45.88
N LEU A 674 29.93 -47.94 47.12
CA LEU A 674 29.90 -48.80 48.30
C LEU A 674 28.59 -49.59 48.34
N ASP A 675 28.67 -50.91 48.19
CA ASP A 675 27.53 -51.79 48.32
C ASP A 675 27.23 -52.04 49.80
N SER A 676 26.17 -51.39 50.30
CA SER A 676 25.69 -51.57 51.67
C SER A 676 24.96 -52.91 51.90
N LYS A 677 24.67 -53.69 50.83
CA LYS A 677 23.98 -54.98 50.89
C LYS A 677 24.93 -56.17 50.82
N GLU A 678 26.10 -56.04 50.19
CA GLU A 678 27.12 -57.08 50.10
C GLU A 678 28.41 -56.73 50.87
N ALA A 679 28.41 -57.01 52.18
CA ALA A 679 29.61 -57.05 53.03
C ALA A 679 30.47 -55.77 53.07
N MET A 680 29.90 -54.59 52.77
CA MET A 680 30.62 -53.31 52.68
C MET A 680 31.81 -53.37 51.71
N GLN A 681 31.64 -54.04 50.57
CA GLN A 681 32.60 -53.99 49.47
C GLN A 681 32.21 -52.89 48.48
N VAL A 682 33.17 -52.44 47.69
CA VAL A 682 32.92 -51.49 46.60
C VAL A 682 32.77 -52.23 45.28
N ALA A 683 31.82 -51.80 44.45
CA ALA A 683 31.54 -52.40 43.16
C ALA A 683 31.32 -51.32 42.09
N PRO A 684 31.79 -51.50 40.84
CA PRO A 684 31.46 -50.60 39.74
C PRO A 684 29.95 -50.63 39.44
N LYS A 685 29.34 -49.45 39.30
CA LYS A 685 27.93 -49.27 38.95
C LYS A 685 27.79 -48.26 37.83
N LYS A 686 26.87 -48.52 36.91
CA LYS A 686 26.64 -47.63 35.77
C LYS A 686 25.91 -46.36 36.17
N ILE A 687 26.32 -45.25 35.60
CA ILE A 687 25.60 -43.98 35.67
C ILE A 687 24.38 -44.05 34.75
N VAL A 688 23.19 -43.83 35.29
CA VAL A 688 21.92 -43.83 34.54
C VAL A 688 21.42 -42.41 34.23
N ARG A 689 21.85 -41.39 34.98
CA ARG A 689 21.50 -39.99 34.73
C ARG A 689 22.64 -39.04 35.11
N ILE A 690 22.83 -38.00 34.31
CA ILE A 690 23.65 -36.83 34.66
C ILE A 690 22.87 -35.57 34.27
N ASP A 691 22.52 -34.76 35.25
CA ASP A 691 21.96 -33.42 35.04
C ASP A 691 22.99 -32.35 35.44
N LYS A 692 22.89 -31.16 34.84
CA LYS A 692 23.70 -29.99 35.21
C LYS A 692 22.80 -28.88 35.75
N ASP A 693 23.19 -28.29 36.87
CA ASP A 693 22.52 -27.14 37.47
C ASP A 693 23.54 -26.01 37.62
N ASP A 694 23.31 -24.90 36.92
CA ASP A 694 24.19 -23.73 36.88
C ASP A 694 23.93 -22.73 38.03
N SER A 695 23.14 -23.11 39.05
CA SER A 695 22.91 -22.27 40.22
C SER A 695 24.17 -22.09 41.07
N PHE A 696 24.21 -20.95 41.76
CA PHE A 696 25.24 -20.65 42.75
C PHE A 696 24.85 -21.28 44.08
N VAL A 697 25.69 -22.19 44.57
CA VAL A 697 25.51 -22.84 45.86
C VAL A 697 26.81 -22.76 46.66
N SER A 698 26.70 -22.71 47.99
CA SER A 698 27.86 -22.95 48.84
C SER A 698 28.18 -24.44 48.80
N VAL A 699 29.46 -24.80 48.73
CA VAL A 699 29.90 -26.18 48.56
C VAL A 699 31.03 -26.51 49.54
N TYR A 700 31.19 -27.79 49.83
CA TYR A 700 32.13 -28.31 50.84
C TYR A 700 33.07 -29.34 50.22
N ASN A 701 34.27 -29.51 50.79
CA ASN A 701 35.17 -30.59 50.43
C ASN A 701 35.96 -31.07 51.64
N LEU A 702 36.52 -32.28 51.57
CA LEU A 702 37.36 -32.88 52.60
C LEU A 702 38.72 -33.27 52.01
N GLU A 703 39.75 -33.19 52.83
CA GLU A 703 41.01 -33.89 52.61
C GLU A 703 41.15 -34.97 53.67
N VAL A 704 41.47 -36.18 53.24
CA VAL A 704 41.61 -37.36 54.10
C VAL A 704 42.91 -38.10 53.86
N GLU A 705 43.50 -38.66 54.93
CA GLU A 705 44.73 -39.45 54.92
C GLU A 705 44.61 -40.67 55.86
N PRO A 706 45.21 -41.83 55.54
CA PRO A 706 45.83 -42.21 54.26
C PRO A 706 44.79 -42.44 53.15
N HIS A 707 45.25 -42.84 51.96
CA HIS A 707 44.46 -43.28 50.79
C HIS A 707 43.79 -42.21 49.93
N HIS A 708 43.63 -40.99 50.44
CA HIS A 708 43.07 -39.86 49.70
C HIS A 708 41.69 -40.09 49.06
N THR A 709 40.88 -41.00 49.58
CA THR A 709 39.52 -41.25 49.07
C THR A 709 38.53 -41.28 50.22
N TYR A 710 37.28 -40.94 49.92
CA TYR A 710 36.18 -41.08 50.86
C TYR A 710 34.88 -41.37 50.12
N ILE A 711 33.86 -41.80 50.86
CA ILE A 711 32.57 -42.23 50.27
C ILE A 711 31.54 -41.14 50.53
N ALA A 712 31.04 -40.54 49.44
CA ALA A 712 30.07 -39.44 49.44
C ALA A 712 28.81 -39.88 48.68
N ASP A 713 27.66 -39.86 49.36
CA ASP A 713 26.38 -40.38 48.86
C ASP A 713 26.55 -41.75 48.18
N GLY A 714 27.26 -42.65 48.85
CA GLY A 714 27.55 -44.01 48.37
C GLY A 714 28.65 -44.12 47.31
N ILE A 715 29.08 -43.03 46.68
CA ILE A 715 30.06 -43.02 45.59
C ILE A 715 31.46 -42.72 46.12
N VAL A 716 32.47 -43.45 45.62
CA VAL A 716 33.87 -43.24 45.98
C VAL A 716 34.43 -42.02 45.23
N VAL A 717 34.78 -41.00 46.00
CA VAL A 717 35.42 -39.78 45.51
C VAL A 717 36.85 -39.70 46.02
N HIS A 718 37.69 -38.94 45.33
CA HIS A 718 39.11 -38.78 45.69
C HIS A 718 39.41 -37.33 46.04
N ASN A 719 40.37 -37.10 46.95
CA ASN A 719 40.89 -35.78 47.26
C ASN A 719 41.36 -35.12 45.97
N LYS A 720 40.93 -33.91 45.68
CA LYS A 720 41.75 -33.03 44.85
C LYS A 720 42.68 -32.33 45.82
N ARG A 721 43.98 -32.67 45.81
CA ARG A 721 44.97 -31.86 46.53
C ARG A 721 44.83 -30.46 45.95
N LEU A 722 44.33 -29.54 46.77
CA LEU A 722 44.42 -28.12 46.46
C LEU A 722 45.90 -27.83 46.64
N ASP A 723 46.62 -27.64 45.52
CA ASP A 723 47.96 -27.10 45.58
C ASP A 723 47.89 -25.86 46.48
N GLU A 724 48.72 -25.84 47.52
CA GLU A 724 48.65 -24.86 48.61
C GLU A 724 48.38 -23.44 48.08
N ILE A 725 47.46 -22.72 48.73
CA ILE A 725 47.38 -21.26 48.57
C ILE A 725 48.75 -20.71 49.02
N VAL A 726 49.63 -20.48 48.07
CA VAL A 726 50.89 -19.79 48.33
C VAL A 726 50.57 -18.31 48.49
N VAL A 727 50.31 -17.89 49.73
CA VAL A 727 50.38 -16.47 50.10
C VAL A 727 51.85 -16.07 50.07
N GLN A 728 52.34 -15.66 48.91
CA GLN A 728 53.66 -15.07 48.77
C GLN A 728 53.62 -13.61 49.22
N GLN A 729 54.13 -13.35 50.43
CA GLN A 729 54.30 -12.00 50.95
C GLN A 729 55.54 -11.35 50.31
N GLU A 730 55.36 -10.53 49.28
CA GLU A 730 56.40 -9.60 48.81
C GLU A 730 56.32 -8.27 49.57
N GLY A 731 56.68 -8.28 50.86
CA GLY A 731 56.87 -7.08 51.68
C GLY A 731 55.60 -6.37 52.18
N GLY A 732 55.45 -6.29 53.51
CA GLY A 732 54.33 -5.60 54.19
C GLY A 732 53.33 -6.58 54.80
N GLY A 733 52.99 -6.40 56.08
CA GLY A 733 52.24 -7.37 56.90
C GLY A 733 50.85 -7.69 56.37
N PHE A 734 50.55 -9.00 56.30
CA PHE A 734 49.22 -9.56 56.04
C PHE A 734 48.43 -9.70 57.35
#